data_AF-A0A1I8NY87-F1
#
_entry.id   AF-A0A1I8NY87-F1
#
_cell.length_a   1.000
_cell.length_b   1.000
_cell.length_c   1.000
_cell.angle_alpha   90.00
_cell.angle_beta   90.00
_cell.angle_gamma   90.00
#
_symmetry.space_group_name_H-M   'P 1'
#
loop_
_entity.id
_entity.type
_entity.pdbx_description
1 polymer ?
#
loop_
_entity_poly.entity_id
_entity_poly.type
_entity_poly.pdbx_seq_one_letter_code
_entity_poly.pdbx_strand_id
1 'polypeptide(L)'
;MCEAYKLEMTAHQGYVWFLPSWLSSDFQSLLVEGNNSCSIEELEDAFEGHFSITHSPYGNNETIMEENISIKQWRESYSARVHDVSMYTAFAYDAVWVYAKAVDKILTENKNSVETFRSKSMMTRLVDAIWETDFDGLSGRVRFGQGGSRITDLVVNQWRKNQSIEVGKFIPKIIGTRRNLRTNGGHLIIRTKSITWLPDGTPPGDGTYDCSFSSLAEFLDMDCEKASLAFTTLICFIAMVVISLISFLFWKRRYDKKLKRSAKIMKNFGIDLLSPSHINTLDKWEVPKENVVVNRILGKGAFGKVYGGDALIGPEGWTAVAVKTLRTEASTEDRLDFLSEAQAMKLFNHKNIVKLLGVCLQSEPIYSIMEFMLYGDLKTFLLARRHMVNEKINDDSDITPKRLTMYALDVARGLAYLAQQKYVHRDIACRNCLVSSQRVVKIGDFGMARPTYESDYYRFNRKGMLPVRWMAPEALVLGMFTPASDVWAFGVVLFEIITFGSLPYQGLTNNQVLEYVKAGNCLDVPAGAKPQLEGLLKSCWNKDTKKRPTASEIVKYIAKYPSILTPCLDFPIGSVEMTESESDQLELLPKPRHSLQQINDDACKSTTTDKISSVICDGKTNDPVCIEMDQNSNKSGNGAELYNTILPTTPDGYSIMSPLISHSINHVYQQTPF
;
A
#
# COMPACT_ATOMS: atom_id res chain seq x y z
N MET A 1 -4.65 55.03 -1.51
CA MET A 1 -4.48 55.76 -0.22
C MET A 1 -5.76 55.67 0.61
N CYS A 2 -6.83 56.44 0.35
CA CYS A 2 -8.08 56.38 1.14
C CYS A 2 -8.59 54.95 1.45
N GLU A 3 -8.79 54.10 0.44
CA GLU A 3 -9.23 52.70 0.69
C GLU A 3 -8.15 51.83 1.38
N ALA A 4 -6.87 52.14 1.23
CA ALA A 4 -5.81 51.43 1.95
C ALA A 4 -5.81 51.79 3.46
N TYR A 5 -6.10 53.05 3.80
CA TYR A 5 -6.31 53.49 5.18
C TYR A 5 -7.50 52.76 5.82
N LYS A 6 -8.66 52.73 5.14
CA LYS A 6 -9.87 52.01 5.60
C LYS A 6 -9.69 50.50 5.76
N LEU A 7 -8.73 49.91 5.05
CA LEU A 7 -8.37 48.49 5.15
C LEU A 7 -7.24 48.22 6.15
N GLU A 8 -6.85 49.21 6.96
CA GLU A 8 -5.73 49.13 7.92
C GLU A 8 -4.40 48.73 7.25
N MET A 9 -4.18 49.19 6.02
CA MET A 9 -2.98 48.97 5.23
C MET A 9 -2.08 50.21 5.19
N THR A 10 -1.74 50.81 6.33
CA THR A 10 -0.75 51.92 6.40
C THR A 10 0.57 51.46 7.02
N ALA A 11 1.56 52.34 7.02
CA ALA A 11 2.84 52.10 7.70
C ALA A 11 2.64 51.82 9.21
N HIS A 12 1.58 52.35 9.84
CA HIS A 12 1.27 52.10 11.25
C HIS A 12 0.79 50.66 11.54
N GLN A 13 0.35 49.91 10.53
CA GLN A 13 0.06 48.47 10.63
C GLN A 13 1.11 47.59 9.94
N GLY A 14 2.28 48.14 9.61
CA GLY A 14 3.40 47.41 9.00
C GLY A 14 3.32 47.24 7.47
N TYR A 15 2.42 47.94 6.77
CA TYR A 15 2.35 47.88 5.30
C TYR A 15 3.26 48.93 4.65
N VAL A 16 4.10 48.50 3.71
CA VAL A 16 5.09 49.35 3.03
C VAL A 16 4.66 49.64 1.60
N TRP A 17 4.11 50.84 1.37
CA TRP A 17 3.74 51.29 0.02
C TRP A 17 4.94 51.84 -0.76
N PHE A 18 5.04 51.44 -2.04
CA PHE A 18 5.87 52.11 -3.02
C PHE A 18 5.00 53.00 -3.91
N LEU A 19 5.15 54.33 -3.79
CA LEU A 19 4.33 55.32 -4.50
C LEU A 19 5.15 56.11 -5.54
N PRO A 20 4.52 56.64 -6.60
CA PRO A 20 5.21 57.49 -7.58
C PRO A 20 5.63 58.82 -6.94
N SER A 21 6.87 59.26 -7.18
CA SER A 21 7.41 60.49 -6.59
C SER A 21 6.77 61.79 -7.09
N TRP A 22 5.94 61.72 -8.13
CA TRP A 22 5.16 62.84 -8.66
C TRP A 22 3.76 62.93 -8.04
N LEU A 23 3.37 61.98 -7.19
CA LEU A 23 2.09 62.02 -6.47
C LEU A 23 2.12 63.18 -5.47
N SER A 24 1.27 64.18 -5.68
CA SER A 24 1.23 65.39 -4.86
C SER A 24 0.88 65.08 -3.41
N SER A 25 1.60 65.72 -2.48
CA SER A 25 1.23 65.78 -1.06
C SER A 25 0.22 66.90 -0.75
N ASP A 26 -0.15 67.73 -1.73
CA ASP A 26 -1.28 68.65 -1.62
C ASP A 26 -2.61 67.89 -1.80
N PHE A 27 -3.02 67.19 -0.74
CA PHE A 27 -4.31 66.50 -0.69
C PHE A 27 -5.50 67.48 -0.69
N GLN A 28 -5.28 68.74 -0.35
CA GLN A 28 -6.33 69.76 -0.34
C GLN A 28 -6.75 70.15 -1.76
N SER A 29 -5.83 70.13 -2.72
CA SER A 29 -6.15 70.21 -4.16
C SER A 29 -6.90 68.98 -4.66
N LEU A 30 -6.45 67.77 -4.27
CA LEU A 30 -6.96 66.49 -4.78
C LEU A 30 -8.38 66.15 -4.31
N LEU A 31 -8.81 66.66 -3.15
CA LEU A 31 -10.18 66.46 -2.64
C LEU A 31 -11.25 67.31 -3.36
N VAL A 32 -10.86 68.33 -4.14
CA VAL A 32 -11.82 69.18 -4.87
C VAL A 32 -12.43 68.48 -6.08
N GLU A 33 -11.71 67.51 -6.69
CA GLU A 33 -12.15 66.80 -7.89
C GLU A 33 -12.84 65.45 -7.59
N GLY A 34 -12.81 64.97 -6.35
CA GLY A 34 -13.28 63.63 -5.97
C GLY A 34 -14.30 63.63 -4.83
N ASN A 35 -15.49 63.09 -5.07
CA ASN A 35 -16.54 62.89 -4.06
C ASN A 35 -16.21 61.70 -3.13
N ASN A 36 -15.06 61.78 -2.44
CA ASN A 36 -14.45 60.70 -1.68
C ASN A 36 -14.67 60.86 -0.17
N SER A 37 -14.64 59.74 0.54
CA SER A 37 -15.10 59.61 1.93
C SER A 37 -13.98 59.53 2.98
N CYS A 38 -12.78 60.05 2.68
CA CYS A 38 -11.69 60.20 3.65
C CYS A 38 -11.38 61.68 3.92
N SER A 39 -10.92 61.99 5.13
CA SER A 39 -10.40 63.31 5.51
C SER A 39 -8.97 63.55 4.96
N ILE A 40 -8.46 64.78 5.13
CA ILE A 40 -7.05 65.11 4.84
C ILE A 40 -6.12 64.32 5.78
N GLU A 41 -6.44 64.27 7.08
CA GLU A 41 -5.64 63.59 8.10
C GLU A 41 -5.51 62.08 7.82
N GLU A 42 -6.58 61.44 7.33
CA GLU A 42 -6.59 60.03 6.94
C GLU A 42 -5.77 59.77 5.66
N LEU A 43 -5.71 60.74 4.74
CA LEU A 43 -4.85 60.68 3.55
C LEU A 43 -3.37 60.92 3.89
N GLU A 44 -3.09 61.81 4.83
CA GLU A 44 -1.74 62.06 5.34
C GLU A 44 -1.18 60.83 6.09
N ASP A 45 -1.96 60.18 6.96
CA ASP A 45 -1.53 58.94 7.64
C ASP A 45 -1.29 57.79 6.65
N ALA A 46 -2.18 57.64 5.65
CA ALA A 46 -2.01 56.66 4.59
C ALA A 46 -0.71 56.87 3.79
N PHE A 47 -0.23 58.11 3.71
CA PHE A 47 0.93 58.52 2.91
C PHE A 47 2.23 58.61 3.73
N GLU A 48 2.16 58.66 5.06
CA GLU A 48 3.35 58.69 5.92
C GLU A 48 4.13 57.36 5.84
N GLY A 49 5.47 57.46 5.84
CA GLY A 49 6.36 56.31 5.84
C GLY A 49 6.50 55.59 4.48
N HIS A 50 5.76 55.98 3.44
CA HIS A 50 5.84 55.37 2.10
C HIS A 50 7.23 55.55 1.47
N PHE A 51 7.57 54.67 0.52
CA PHE A 51 8.81 54.71 -0.24
C PHE A 51 8.57 55.17 -1.68
N SER A 52 9.48 55.96 -2.24
CA SER A 52 9.45 56.35 -3.66
C SER A 52 10.82 56.12 -4.30
N ILE A 53 10.82 55.77 -5.58
CA ILE A 53 12.05 55.49 -6.36
C ILE A 53 12.14 56.53 -7.46
N THR A 54 13.25 57.28 -7.48
CA THR A 54 13.51 58.36 -8.45
C THR A 54 14.84 58.14 -9.17
N HIS A 55 15.06 58.86 -10.27
CA HIS A 55 16.40 59.00 -10.84
C HIS A 55 17.24 59.95 -9.98
N SER A 56 18.53 59.64 -9.81
CA SER A 56 19.48 60.53 -9.12
C SER A 56 19.63 61.84 -9.91
N PRO A 57 19.26 63.00 -9.34
CA PRO A 57 19.25 64.26 -10.10
C PRO A 57 20.64 64.86 -10.31
N TYR A 58 21.67 64.37 -9.61
CA TYR A 58 23.05 64.80 -9.77
C TYR A 58 24.00 63.60 -9.71
N GLY A 59 25.15 63.71 -10.41
CA GLY A 59 26.25 62.76 -10.32
C GLY A 59 27.07 62.91 -9.03
N ASN A 60 28.24 62.26 -8.96
CA ASN A 60 29.16 62.48 -7.83
C ASN A 60 29.68 63.92 -7.86
N ASN A 61 29.56 64.64 -6.75
CA ASN A 61 30.01 66.02 -6.56
C ASN A 61 31.48 66.27 -7.01
N GLU A 62 32.34 65.25 -6.94
CA GLU A 62 33.75 65.32 -7.32
C GLU A 62 34.02 65.05 -8.82
N THR A 63 33.04 64.51 -9.56
CA THR A 63 33.19 64.26 -11.00
C THR A 63 33.40 65.57 -11.75
N ILE A 64 34.46 65.63 -12.56
CA ILE A 64 34.73 66.71 -13.50
C ILE A 64 33.91 66.47 -14.76
N MET A 65 33.19 67.51 -15.21
CA MET A 65 32.35 67.48 -16.40
C MET A 65 33.09 68.01 -17.64
N GLU A 66 32.44 67.98 -18.79
CA GLU A 66 32.93 68.53 -20.08
C GLU A 66 33.35 70.01 -20.03
N GLU A 67 32.80 70.81 -19.12
CA GLU A 67 33.24 72.20 -18.86
C GLU A 67 34.56 72.30 -18.06
N ASN A 68 35.20 71.17 -17.76
CA ASN A 68 36.42 71.05 -16.94
C ASN A 68 36.28 71.64 -15.52
N ILE A 69 35.06 71.59 -14.98
CA ILE A 69 34.69 71.96 -13.60
C ILE A 69 33.92 70.81 -12.94
N SER A 70 33.94 70.74 -11.61
CA SER A 70 33.24 69.66 -10.90
C SER A 70 31.74 69.90 -10.78
N ILE A 71 30.97 68.81 -10.64
CA ILE A 71 29.53 68.85 -10.35
C ILE A 71 29.24 69.74 -9.13
N LYS A 72 30.08 69.69 -8.08
CA LYS A 72 29.97 70.58 -6.92
C LYS A 72 30.08 72.05 -7.29
N GLN A 73 31.14 72.44 -7.99
CA GLN A 73 31.41 73.83 -8.38
C GLN A 73 30.29 74.39 -9.26
N TRP A 74 29.80 73.58 -10.21
CA TRP A 74 28.67 73.96 -11.07
C TRP A 74 27.40 74.19 -10.24
N ARG A 75 27.07 73.26 -9.33
CA ARG A 75 25.87 73.36 -8.47
C ARG A 75 25.92 74.59 -7.58
N GLU A 76 27.03 74.84 -6.90
CA GLU A 76 27.24 76.02 -6.05
C GLU A 76 27.08 77.32 -6.86
N SER A 77 27.67 77.38 -8.06
CA SER A 77 27.56 78.51 -8.99
C SER A 77 26.13 78.71 -9.52
N TYR A 78 25.37 77.63 -9.74
CA TYR A 78 23.99 77.69 -10.23
C TYR A 78 23.00 78.10 -9.13
N SER A 79 23.10 77.52 -7.93
CA SER A 79 22.25 77.91 -6.78
C SER A 79 22.47 79.36 -6.34
N ALA A 80 23.64 79.94 -6.61
CA ALA A 80 23.90 81.37 -6.39
C ALA A 80 23.20 82.31 -7.41
N ARG A 81 22.57 81.77 -8.46
CA ARG A 81 21.94 82.55 -9.55
C ARG A 81 20.43 82.30 -9.71
N VAL A 82 19.88 81.28 -9.06
CA VAL A 82 18.48 80.84 -9.25
C VAL A 82 17.86 80.58 -7.88
N HIS A 83 16.62 81.06 -7.67
CA HIS A 83 15.93 80.93 -6.38
C HIS A 83 15.53 79.47 -6.10
N ASP A 84 14.89 78.81 -7.08
CA ASP A 84 14.45 77.42 -6.99
C ASP A 84 15.20 76.53 -8.00
N VAL A 85 15.85 75.47 -7.51
CA VAL A 85 16.62 74.54 -8.34
C VAL A 85 15.77 73.32 -8.69
N SER A 86 15.32 73.25 -9.95
CA SER A 86 14.58 72.09 -10.47
C SER A 86 15.43 70.81 -10.42
N MET A 87 14.79 69.69 -10.04
CA MET A 87 15.43 68.36 -10.12
C MET A 87 15.78 67.94 -11.55
N TYR A 88 15.14 68.56 -12.56
CA TYR A 88 15.41 68.29 -13.98
C TYR A 88 16.55 69.11 -14.58
N THR A 89 17.12 70.08 -13.84
CA THR A 89 18.20 70.97 -14.32
C THR A 89 19.40 70.20 -14.88
N ALA A 90 19.81 69.11 -14.24
CA ALA A 90 20.93 68.29 -14.68
C ALA A 90 20.64 67.49 -15.96
N PHE A 91 19.41 67.00 -16.12
CA PHE A 91 18.99 66.29 -17.32
C PHE A 91 18.87 67.24 -18.52
N ALA A 92 18.42 68.48 -18.31
CA ALA A 92 18.40 69.52 -19.33
C ALA A 92 19.82 69.92 -19.78
N TYR A 93 20.75 70.08 -18.82
CA TYR A 93 22.18 70.32 -19.08
C TYR A 93 22.80 69.18 -19.91
N ASP A 94 22.61 67.94 -19.47
CA ASP A 94 23.18 66.76 -20.15
C ASP A 94 22.58 66.57 -21.55
N ALA A 95 21.30 66.89 -21.76
CA ALA A 95 20.67 66.81 -23.07
C ALA A 95 21.31 67.77 -24.09
N VAL A 96 21.66 68.99 -23.69
CA VAL A 96 22.38 69.94 -24.57
C VAL A 96 23.74 69.36 -24.98
N TRP A 97 24.49 68.79 -24.02
CA TRP A 97 25.78 68.16 -24.30
C TRP A 97 25.69 66.90 -25.18
N VAL A 98 24.63 66.09 -25.03
CA VAL A 98 24.34 64.96 -25.94
C VAL A 98 24.16 65.44 -27.38
N TYR A 99 23.32 66.45 -27.61
CA TYR A 99 23.11 66.97 -28.96
C TYR A 99 24.38 67.64 -29.52
N ALA A 100 25.10 68.41 -28.71
CA ALA A 100 26.35 69.04 -29.11
C ALA A 100 27.40 68.01 -29.57
N LYS A 101 27.64 66.95 -28.76
CA LYS A 101 28.60 65.89 -29.11
C LYS A 101 28.15 65.05 -30.32
N ALA A 102 26.86 64.77 -30.45
CA ALA A 102 26.33 64.04 -31.60
C ALA A 102 26.47 64.83 -32.91
N VAL A 103 26.26 66.15 -32.88
CA VAL A 103 26.45 67.03 -34.03
C VAL A 103 27.93 67.22 -34.34
N ASP A 104 28.78 67.51 -33.35
CA ASP A 104 30.24 67.65 -33.54
C ASP A 104 30.86 66.39 -34.17
N LYS A 105 30.46 65.20 -33.71
CA LYS A 105 30.86 63.92 -34.31
C LYS A 105 30.50 63.82 -35.79
N ILE A 106 29.32 64.30 -36.19
CA ILE A 106 28.87 64.28 -37.60
C ILE A 106 29.63 65.31 -38.44
N LEU A 107 29.92 66.49 -37.89
CA LEU A 107 30.69 67.54 -38.58
C LEU A 107 32.17 67.19 -38.73
N THR A 108 32.73 66.44 -37.78
CA THR A 108 34.10 65.91 -37.85
C THR A 108 34.20 64.69 -38.77
N GLU A 109 33.19 63.81 -38.81
CA GLU A 109 33.08 62.73 -39.81
C GLU A 109 32.90 63.27 -41.24
N ASN A 110 32.05 64.28 -41.45
CA ASN A 110 31.87 64.96 -42.74
C ASN A 110 31.33 66.39 -42.58
N LYS A 111 32.13 67.39 -42.95
CA LYS A 111 31.78 68.82 -42.85
C LYS A 111 30.58 69.23 -43.71
N ASN A 112 30.31 68.52 -44.82
CA ASN A 112 29.20 68.83 -45.72
C ASN A 112 27.84 68.30 -45.19
N SER A 113 27.82 67.63 -44.03
CA SER A 113 26.61 67.08 -43.41
C SER A 113 25.55 68.14 -43.07
N VAL A 114 25.96 69.41 -42.91
CA VAL A 114 25.05 70.55 -42.65
C VAL A 114 23.99 70.68 -43.75
N GLU A 115 24.40 70.56 -45.02
CA GLU A 115 23.53 70.72 -46.19
C GLU A 115 22.47 69.60 -46.29
N THR A 116 22.77 68.43 -45.72
CA THR A 116 21.94 67.22 -45.80
C THR A 116 21.27 66.85 -44.48
N PHE A 117 21.32 67.72 -43.46
CA PHE A 117 20.85 67.47 -42.09
C PHE A 117 19.35 67.12 -41.98
N ARG A 118 18.53 67.57 -42.93
CA ARG A 118 17.09 67.23 -43.02
C ARG A 118 16.80 65.91 -43.75
N SER A 119 17.81 65.23 -44.29
CA SER A 119 17.62 63.95 -44.97
C SER A 119 17.37 62.81 -43.98
N LYS A 120 16.57 61.82 -44.38
CA LYS A 120 16.28 60.63 -43.54
C LYS A 120 17.56 59.89 -43.14
N SER A 121 18.54 59.80 -44.04
CA SER A 121 19.85 59.19 -43.78
C SER A 121 20.64 59.93 -42.70
N MET A 122 20.72 61.27 -42.78
CA MET A 122 21.44 62.06 -41.78
C MET A 122 20.73 62.06 -40.43
N MET A 123 19.39 62.04 -40.41
CA MET A 123 18.62 61.88 -39.19
C MET A 123 18.88 60.52 -38.50
N THR A 124 18.97 59.43 -39.28
CA THR A 124 19.43 58.13 -38.74
C THR A 124 20.87 58.21 -38.21
N ARG A 125 21.80 58.86 -38.93
CA ARG A 125 23.18 59.06 -38.45
C ARG A 125 23.23 59.87 -37.15
N LEU A 126 22.33 60.84 -36.96
CA LEU A 126 22.20 61.65 -35.74
C LEU A 126 21.69 60.85 -34.55
N VAL A 127 20.64 60.04 -34.73
CA VAL A 127 20.17 59.11 -33.69
C VAL A 127 21.27 58.11 -33.31
N ASP A 128 21.97 57.57 -34.31
CA ASP A 128 23.14 56.71 -34.11
C ASP A 128 24.27 57.40 -33.35
N ALA A 129 24.52 58.69 -33.62
CA ALA A 129 25.55 59.48 -32.93
C ALA A 129 25.17 59.79 -31.48
N ILE A 130 23.88 60.06 -31.20
CA ILE A 130 23.31 60.20 -29.85
C ILE A 130 23.46 58.89 -29.06
N TRP A 131 23.14 57.74 -29.67
CA TRP A 131 23.32 56.42 -29.04
C TRP A 131 24.80 56.05 -28.82
N GLU A 132 25.73 56.80 -29.41
CA GLU A 132 27.18 56.61 -29.29
C GLU A 132 27.85 57.62 -28.34
N THR A 133 27.10 58.52 -27.68
CA THR A 133 27.67 59.40 -26.65
C THR A 133 27.91 58.65 -25.34
N ASP A 134 29.13 58.75 -24.80
CA ASP A 134 29.52 58.30 -23.46
C ASP A 134 30.42 59.38 -22.85
N PHE A 135 29.91 60.14 -21.88
CA PHE A 135 30.63 61.23 -21.23
C PHE A 135 30.16 61.48 -19.79
N ASP A 136 30.97 62.14 -18.98
CA ASP A 136 30.62 62.50 -17.60
C ASP A 136 29.89 63.85 -17.54
N GLY A 137 28.59 63.79 -17.24
CA GLY A 137 27.68 64.94 -17.19
C GLY A 137 27.19 65.28 -15.78
N LEU A 138 26.32 66.29 -15.66
CA LEU A 138 25.85 66.86 -14.40
C LEU A 138 24.93 65.93 -13.60
N SER A 139 24.16 65.07 -14.29
CA SER A 139 23.45 63.94 -13.66
C SER A 139 24.25 62.63 -13.73
N GLY A 140 25.59 62.75 -13.72
CA GLY A 140 26.52 61.62 -13.81
C GLY A 140 26.75 61.15 -15.25
N ARG A 141 27.38 59.98 -15.39
CA ARG A 141 27.84 59.48 -16.69
C ARG A 141 26.70 59.19 -17.68
N VAL A 142 26.61 60.00 -18.72
CA VAL A 142 25.55 59.98 -19.73
C VAL A 142 25.80 58.85 -20.72
N ARG A 143 24.94 57.82 -20.68
CA ARG A 143 24.93 56.70 -21.63
C ARG A 143 23.50 56.21 -21.87
N PHE A 144 23.24 55.75 -23.09
CA PHE A 144 21.95 55.20 -23.51
C PHE A 144 21.99 53.67 -23.60
N GLY A 145 20.92 53.02 -23.14
CA GLY A 145 20.74 51.57 -23.22
C GLY A 145 19.79 51.13 -24.34
N GLN A 146 19.46 49.84 -24.36
CA GLN A 146 18.39 49.32 -25.21
C GLN A 146 17.07 50.10 -24.98
N GLY A 147 16.35 50.41 -26.06
CA GLY A 147 15.17 51.28 -26.03
C GLY A 147 15.45 52.79 -26.06
N GLY A 148 16.73 53.21 -26.02
CA GLY A 148 17.11 54.63 -26.08
C GLY A 148 16.97 55.39 -24.74
N SER A 149 16.53 54.72 -23.67
CA SER A 149 16.51 55.31 -22.32
C SER A 149 17.93 55.53 -21.79
N ARG A 150 18.15 56.64 -21.09
CA ARG A 150 19.39 56.89 -20.34
C ARG A 150 19.50 55.91 -19.18
N ILE A 151 20.69 55.32 -18.97
CA ILE A 151 21.00 54.61 -17.74
C ILE A 151 21.50 55.63 -16.71
N THR A 152 20.90 55.65 -15.52
CA THR A 152 21.32 56.50 -14.39
C THR A 152 21.10 55.76 -13.08
N ASP A 153 21.74 56.22 -12.01
CA ASP A 153 21.51 55.70 -10.67
C ASP A 153 20.08 56.00 -10.21
N LEU A 154 19.50 55.10 -9.42
CA LEU A 154 18.20 55.33 -8.77
C LEU A 154 18.40 55.71 -7.30
N VAL A 155 17.54 56.57 -6.79
CA VAL A 155 17.49 56.98 -5.39
C VAL A 155 16.20 56.44 -4.79
N VAL A 156 16.30 55.85 -3.60
CA VAL A 156 15.17 55.38 -2.80
C VAL A 156 14.97 56.38 -1.67
N ASN A 157 13.82 57.03 -1.66
CA ASN A 157 13.44 58.00 -0.64
C ASN A 157 12.30 57.43 0.21
N GLN A 158 12.29 57.76 1.50
CA GLN A 158 11.13 57.53 2.37
C GLN A 158 10.47 58.88 2.66
N TRP A 159 9.15 58.96 2.54
CA TRP A 159 8.38 60.11 2.98
C TRP A 159 8.22 60.09 4.50
N ARG A 160 8.42 61.24 5.13
CA ARG A 160 8.30 61.41 6.58
C ARG A 160 8.02 62.87 6.93
N LYS A 161 6.98 63.15 7.70
CA LYS A 161 6.66 64.48 8.25
C LYS A 161 6.73 65.61 7.22
N ASN A 162 6.04 65.41 6.10
CA ASN A 162 5.97 66.32 4.95
C ASN A 162 7.34 66.59 4.27
N GLN A 163 8.27 65.64 4.31
CA GLN A 163 9.56 65.69 3.61
C GLN A 163 9.93 64.33 3.00
N SER A 164 10.68 64.34 1.90
CA SER A 164 11.23 63.13 1.27
C SER A 164 12.71 62.98 1.64
N ILE A 165 13.07 61.86 2.27
CA ILE A 165 14.40 61.61 2.84
C ILE A 165 15.12 60.50 2.06
N GLU A 166 16.33 60.75 1.55
CA GLU A 166 17.16 59.73 0.88
C GLU A 166 17.59 58.62 1.86
N VAL A 167 16.97 57.44 1.73
CA VAL A 167 17.25 56.25 2.56
C VAL A 167 18.09 55.19 1.84
N GLY A 168 18.22 55.27 0.51
CA GLY A 168 19.10 54.37 -0.24
C GLY A 168 19.39 54.83 -1.66
N LYS A 169 20.39 54.19 -2.28
CA LYS A 169 20.79 54.44 -3.68
C LYS A 169 21.10 53.11 -4.39
N PHE A 170 20.55 52.91 -5.57
CA PHE A 170 20.82 51.77 -6.44
C PHE A 170 21.70 52.20 -7.61
N ILE A 171 22.87 51.56 -7.73
CA ILE A 171 23.84 51.80 -8.79
C ILE A 171 23.74 50.64 -9.79
N PRO A 172 23.14 50.82 -10.98
CA PRO A 172 22.94 49.73 -11.94
C PRO A 172 24.27 49.21 -12.50
N LYS A 173 24.43 47.88 -12.55
CA LYS A 173 25.61 47.25 -13.15
C LYS A 173 25.43 47.19 -14.67
N ILE A 174 26.15 48.06 -15.37
CA ILE A 174 26.11 48.18 -16.83
C ILE A 174 26.98 47.07 -17.47
N ILE A 175 26.42 46.37 -18.46
CA ILE A 175 27.10 45.33 -19.25
C ILE A 175 26.84 45.57 -20.74
N GLY A 176 27.84 45.24 -21.56
CA GLY A 176 27.79 45.39 -23.02
C GLY A 176 28.60 46.59 -23.50
N THR A 177 28.59 46.82 -24.81
CA THR A 177 29.36 47.87 -25.47
C THR A 177 28.53 48.56 -26.55
N ARG A 178 28.64 49.88 -26.66
CA ARG A 178 27.89 50.71 -27.63
C ARG A 178 26.38 50.39 -27.57
N ARG A 179 25.73 50.10 -28.69
CA ARG A 179 24.26 49.91 -28.79
C ARG A 179 23.70 48.69 -28.04
N ASN A 180 24.56 47.81 -27.52
CA ASN A 180 24.19 46.66 -26.69
C ASN A 180 24.37 46.90 -25.18
N LEU A 181 24.42 48.16 -24.75
CA LEU A 181 24.41 48.54 -23.33
C LEU A 181 23.08 48.12 -22.68
N ARG A 182 23.17 47.31 -21.62
CA ARG A 182 22.05 46.89 -20.78
C ARG A 182 22.46 46.86 -19.31
N THR A 183 21.51 46.96 -18.41
CA THR A 183 21.72 46.68 -16.98
C THR A 183 21.69 45.18 -16.73
N ASN A 184 22.40 44.70 -15.71
CA ASN A 184 22.33 43.32 -15.22
C ASN A 184 22.49 43.31 -13.70
N GLY A 185 21.38 43.53 -13.00
CA GLY A 185 21.37 43.87 -11.58
C GLY A 185 22.08 45.20 -11.29
N GLY A 186 22.56 45.35 -10.06
CA GLY A 186 23.25 46.54 -9.58
C GLY A 186 23.62 46.40 -8.11
N HIS A 187 24.24 47.43 -7.55
CA HIS A 187 24.54 47.50 -6.12
C HIS A 187 23.51 48.38 -5.42
N LEU A 188 22.71 47.79 -4.53
CA LEU A 188 21.77 48.51 -3.67
C LEU A 188 22.46 48.93 -2.37
N ILE A 189 22.62 50.23 -2.15
CA ILE A 189 23.15 50.81 -0.92
C ILE A 189 21.96 51.33 -0.10
N ILE A 190 21.44 50.53 0.83
CA ILE A 190 20.44 50.98 1.80
C ILE A 190 21.14 51.50 3.06
N ARG A 191 20.80 52.72 3.47
CA ARG A 191 21.18 53.26 4.78
C ARG A 191 20.11 52.85 5.78
N THR A 192 20.22 51.62 6.31
CA THR A 192 19.23 51.04 7.25
C THR A 192 18.91 51.95 8.44
N LYS A 193 19.93 52.67 8.95
CA LYS A 193 19.79 53.62 10.07
C LYS A 193 19.02 54.92 9.76
N SER A 194 18.77 55.25 8.49
CA SER A 194 17.93 56.41 8.11
C SER A 194 16.50 56.03 7.74
N ILE A 195 16.23 54.75 7.46
CA ILE A 195 14.86 54.24 7.41
C ILE A 195 14.27 54.34 8.83
N THR A 196 12.99 54.69 8.92
CA THR A 196 12.24 54.58 10.16
C THR A 196 10.96 53.82 9.84
N TRP A 197 10.82 52.66 10.48
CA TRP A 197 9.62 51.86 10.41
C TRP A 197 8.63 52.33 11.47
N LEU A 198 7.33 52.21 11.17
CA LEU A 198 6.25 52.51 12.07
C LEU A 198 5.54 51.19 12.44
N PRO A 199 4.94 51.06 13.63
CA PRO A 199 4.94 52.03 14.72
C PRO A 199 6.17 51.88 15.67
N ASP A 200 6.86 50.73 15.67
CA ASP A 200 7.82 50.35 16.72
C ASP A 200 9.31 50.45 16.34
N GLY A 201 9.60 50.82 15.09
CA GLY A 201 10.96 50.91 14.55
C GLY A 201 11.54 49.59 14.02
N THR A 202 10.79 48.48 14.06
CA THR A 202 11.21 47.19 13.46
C THR A 202 10.76 47.10 11.99
N PRO A 203 11.56 46.46 11.10
CA PRO A 203 11.10 46.19 9.74
C PRO A 203 9.91 45.22 9.78
N PRO A 204 8.81 45.51 9.07
CA PRO A 204 7.69 44.58 9.02
C PRO A 204 8.09 43.27 8.33
N GLY A 205 7.47 42.18 8.75
CA GLY A 205 7.69 40.86 8.15
C GLY A 205 7.24 40.82 6.69
N ASP A 206 7.99 40.11 5.84
CA ASP A 206 7.71 39.97 4.41
C ASP A 206 6.57 38.98 4.06
N GLY A 207 5.92 38.43 5.09
CA GLY A 207 4.86 37.44 4.98
C GLY A 207 5.35 36.02 4.67
N THR A 208 6.66 35.76 4.65
CA THR A 208 7.18 34.40 4.48
C THR A 208 6.99 33.57 5.75
N TYR A 209 6.51 32.34 5.57
CA TYR A 209 6.32 31.41 6.68
C TYR A 209 7.62 30.68 6.95
N ASP A 210 8.30 31.06 8.04
CA ASP A 210 9.51 30.41 8.51
C ASP A 210 9.20 28.93 8.82
N CYS A 211 9.84 28.02 8.09
CA CYS A 211 9.50 26.60 8.13
C CYS A 211 10.02 25.94 9.41
N SER A 212 9.31 24.94 9.93
CA SER A 212 9.69 24.23 11.18
C SER A 212 11.00 23.42 11.11
N PHE A 213 11.73 23.49 10.00
CA PHE A 213 13.02 22.87 9.75
C PHE A 213 14.07 23.86 9.21
N SER A 214 13.89 25.17 9.39
CA SER A 214 14.78 26.21 8.85
C SER A 214 16.25 25.98 9.18
N SER A 215 16.58 25.68 10.45
CA SER A 215 17.96 25.35 10.87
C SER A 215 18.54 24.07 10.25
N LEU A 216 17.72 23.15 9.75
CA LEU A 216 18.16 21.94 9.03
C LEU A 216 18.32 22.23 7.53
N ALA A 217 17.46 23.08 6.96
CA ALA A 217 17.59 23.58 5.59
C ALA A 217 18.87 24.42 5.42
N GLU A 218 19.14 25.33 6.36
CA GLU A 218 20.34 26.16 6.43
C GLU A 218 21.63 25.33 6.61
N PHE A 219 21.60 24.29 7.45
CA PHE A 219 22.75 23.39 7.65
C PHE A 219 23.09 22.54 6.41
N LEU A 220 22.10 22.26 5.54
CA LEU A 220 22.26 21.40 4.38
C LEU A 220 22.39 22.15 3.04
N ASP A 221 22.24 23.48 3.03
CA ASP A 221 22.17 24.31 1.81
C ASP A 221 21.07 23.81 0.83
N MET A 222 19.86 23.61 1.36
CA MET A 222 18.73 23.01 0.63
C MET A 222 17.41 23.74 0.88
N ASP A 223 16.58 23.87 -0.17
CA ASP A 223 15.22 24.41 -0.06
C ASP A 223 14.41 23.66 1.01
N CYS A 224 13.63 24.37 1.83
CA CYS A 224 13.00 23.74 3.00
C CYS A 224 11.98 22.64 2.65
N GLU A 225 11.37 22.68 1.46
CA GLU A 225 10.56 21.58 0.93
C GLU A 225 11.39 20.29 0.76
N LYS A 226 12.60 20.41 0.20
CA LYS A 226 13.55 19.29 0.02
C LYS A 226 14.11 18.81 1.35
N ALA A 227 14.39 19.73 2.29
CA ALA A 227 14.81 19.38 3.65
C ALA A 227 13.72 18.61 4.42
N SER A 228 12.46 19.05 4.32
CA SER A 228 11.29 18.37 4.88
C SER A 228 11.09 16.97 4.28
N LEU A 229 11.20 16.84 2.95
CA LEU A 229 11.12 15.55 2.25
C LEU A 229 12.26 14.60 2.65
N ALA A 230 13.49 15.10 2.78
CA ALA A 230 14.64 14.31 3.24
C ALA A 230 14.48 13.84 4.70
N PHE A 231 13.98 14.70 5.59
CA PHE A 231 13.77 14.37 7.00
C PHE A 231 12.61 13.37 7.20
N THR A 232 11.50 13.56 6.51
CA THR A 232 10.34 12.65 6.58
C THR A 232 10.67 11.28 5.98
N THR A 233 11.37 11.20 4.84
CA THR A 233 11.83 9.92 4.27
C THR A 233 12.82 9.20 5.17
N LEU A 234 13.74 9.91 5.82
CA LEU A 234 14.67 9.34 6.82
C LEU A 234 13.93 8.75 8.02
N ILE A 235 12.94 9.47 8.57
CA ILE A 235 12.09 8.96 9.67
C ILE A 235 11.30 7.72 9.23
N CYS A 236 10.70 7.72 8.04
CA CYS A 236 9.99 6.57 7.51
C CYS A 236 10.91 5.35 7.34
N PHE A 237 12.16 5.54 6.89
CA PHE A 237 13.13 4.46 6.79
C PHE A 237 13.52 3.90 8.17
N ILE A 238 13.80 4.76 9.15
CA ILE A 238 14.10 4.36 10.53
C ILE A 238 12.90 3.61 11.15
N ALA A 239 11.68 4.10 10.94
CA ALA A 239 10.46 3.44 11.40
C ALA A 239 10.28 2.05 10.77
N MET A 240 10.53 1.89 9.47
CA MET A 240 10.50 0.59 8.79
C MET A 240 11.55 -0.38 9.33
N VAL A 241 12.78 0.09 9.59
CA VAL A 241 13.84 -0.73 10.23
C VAL A 241 13.43 -1.15 11.65
N VAL A 242 12.89 -0.23 12.45
CA VAL A 242 12.42 -0.50 13.83
C VAL A 242 11.22 -1.47 13.83
N ILE A 243 10.25 -1.31 12.94
CA ILE A 243 9.11 -2.23 12.79
C ILE A 243 9.59 -3.60 12.34
N SER A 244 10.54 -3.69 11.42
CA SER A 244 11.17 -4.94 11.00
C SER A 244 11.91 -5.63 12.16
N LEU A 245 12.65 -4.87 12.98
CA LEU A 245 13.34 -5.36 14.17
C LEU A 245 12.36 -5.83 15.26
N ILE A 246 11.30 -5.07 15.54
CA ILE A 246 10.24 -5.45 16.48
C ILE A 246 9.50 -6.70 15.99
N SER A 247 9.21 -6.78 14.68
CA SER A 247 8.60 -7.96 14.06
C SER A 247 9.53 -9.17 14.18
N PHE A 248 10.81 -9.05 13.83
CA PHE A 248 11.81 -10.10 13.99
C PHE A 248 11.95 -10.56 15.45
N LEU A 249 12.00 -9.63 16.40
CA LEU A 249 12.07 -9.96 17.83
C LEU A 249 10.77 -10.58 18.35
N PHE A 250 9.60 -10.18 17.84
CA PHE A 250 8.31 -10.79 18.15
C PHE A 250 8.21 -12.20 17.57
N TRP A 251 8.58 -12.39 16.30
CA TRP A 251 8.62 -13.70 15.62
C TRP A 251 9.65 -14.63 16.25
N LYS A 252 10.85 -14.13 16.61
CA LYS A 252 11.85 -14.88 17.38
C LYS A 252 11.31 -15.28 18.75
N ARG A 253 10.77 -14.35 19.54
CA ARG A 253 10.11 -14.67 20.83
C ARG A 253 8.93 -15.63 20.67
N ARG A 254 8.21 -15.61 19.55
CA ARG A 254 7.10 -16.53 19.22
C ARG A 254 7.63 -17.91 18.81
N TYR A 255 8.72 -17.96 18.05
CA TYR A 255 9.44 -19.17 17.66
C TYR A 255 10.05 -19.84 18.88
N ASP A 256 10.79 -19.10 19.73
CA ASP A 256 11.32 -19.57 21.01
C ASP A 256 10.21 -20.09 21.94
N LYS A 257 9.05 -19.41 21.99
CA LYS A 257 7.87 -19.91 22.73
C LYS A 257 7.23 -21.13 22.09
N LYS A 258 7.25 -21.27 20.76
CA LYS A 258 6.80 -22.48 20.03
C LYS A 258 7.74 -23.66 20.33
N LEU A 259 9.05 -23.44 20.24
CA LEU A 259 10.10 -24.41 20.55
C LEU A 259 10.06 -24.84 22.02
N LYS A 260 9.96 -23.90 22.97
CA LYS A 260 9.81 -24.21 24.40
C LYS A 260 8.48 -24.90 24.73
N ARG A 261 7.41 -24.66 23.97
CA ARG A 261 6.17 -25.46 24.07
C ARG A 261 6.36 -26.86 23.51
N SER A 262 6.92 -27.02 22.31
CA SER A 262 7.23 -28.33 21.72
C SER A 262 8.18 -29.15 22.60
N ALA A 263 9.22 -28.53 23.17
CA ALA A 263 10.14 -29.16 24.11
C ALA A 263 9.45 -29.52 25.45
N LYS A 264 8.52 -28.70 25.96
CA LYS A 264 7.76 -29.03 27.18
C LYS A 264 6.73 -30.15 26.94
N ILE A 265 6.10 -30.18 25.77
CA ILE A 265 5.26 -31.28 25.29
C ILE A 265 6.10 -32.56 25.19
N MET A 266 7.22 -32.51 24.47
CA MET A 266 8.21 -33.59 24.31
C MET A 266 8.74 -34.12 25.65
N LYS A 267 8.98 -33.24 26.64
CA LYS A 267 9.33 -33.62 28.02
C LYS A 267 8.18 -34.25 28.81
N ASN A 268 6.94 -33.75 28.65
CA ASN A 268 5.75 -34.38 29.24
C ASN A 268 5.46 -35.77 28.64
N PHE A 269 5.81 -35.99 27.37
CA PHE A 269 5.70 -37.27 26.68
C PHE A 269 6.92 -38.19 26.89
N GLY A 270 8.02 -37.71 27.47
CA GLY A 270 9.20 -38.53 27.77
C GLY A 270 9.86 -39.10 26.51
N ILE A 271 10.22 -38.20 25.59
CA ILE A 271 11.01 -38.47 24.38
C ILE A 271 12.11 -37.39 24.27
N ASP A 272 13.19 -37.50 25.03
CA ASP A 272 14.25 -36.47 25.02
C ASP A 272 15.26 -36.71 23.88
N LEU A 273 14.90 -36.22 22.69
CA LEU A 273 15.56 -36.49 21.40
C LEU A 273 16.99 -35.92 21.27
N LEU A 274 17.55 -35.33 22.35
CA LEU A 274 18.88 -34.74 22.39
C LEU A 274 19.73 -35.20 23.60
N SER A 275 19.24 -36.14 24.43
CA SER A 275 20.01 -36.73 25.54
C SER A 275 20.29 -38.21 25.29
N PRO A 276 21.56 -38.66 25.27
CA PRO A 276 21.89 -40.09 25.15
C PRO A 276 21.52 -40.95 26.36
N SER A 277 20.92 -40.39 27.42
CA SER A 277 20.71 -41.10 28.68
C SER A 277 19.37 -40.82 29.39
N HIS A 278 18.66 -41.93 29.61
CA HIS A 278 17.60 -42.21 30.59
C HIS A 278 16.14 -41.72 30.38
N ILE A 279 15.25 -42.73 30.39
CA ILE A 279 13.79 -42.70 30.51
C ILE A 279 13.06 -42.18 29.26
N ASN A 280 13.13 -42.94 28.17
CA ASN A 280 12.05 -42.90 27.19
C ASN A 280 10.89 -43.77 27.71
N THR A 281 9.64 -43.32 27.58
CA THR A 281 8.49 -44.17 27.95
C THR A 281 8.36 -45.42 27.05
N LEU A 282 9.18 -45.52 26.00
CA LEU A 282 9.26 -46.59 25.02
C LEU A 282 10.16 -47.75 25.48
N ASP A 283 11.02 -47.58 26.49
CA ASP A 283 12.05 -48.57 26.89
C ASP A 283 11.48 -49.97 27.22
N LYS A 284 10.26 -50.05 27.77
CA LYS A 284 9.55 -51.32 28.06
C LYS A 284 8.90 -52.00 26.84
N TRP A 285 8.92 -51.35 25.69
CA TRP A 285 8.34 -51.80 24.42
C TRP A 285 9.41 -52.02 23.34
N GLU A 286 10.69 -51.76 23.64
CA GLU A 286 11.80 -51.97 22.72
C GLU A 286 12.00 -53.47 22.47
N VAL A 287 12.02 -53.87 21.21
CA VAL A 287 12.26 -55.24 20.74
C VAL A 287 13.60 -55.27 20.01
N PRO A 288 14.53 -56.17 20.35
CA PRO A 288 15.77 -56.35 19.60
C PRO A 288 15.51 -56.56 18.11
N LYS A 289 16.24 -55.86 17.24
CA LYS A 289 15.94 -55.85 15.79
C LYS A 289 16.17 -57.21 15.12
N GLU A 290 17.07 -58.02 15.69
CA GLU A 290 17.27 -59.44 15.38
C GLU A 290 16.02 -60.32 15.62
N ASN A 291 15.13 -59.92 16.53
CA ASN A 291 13.86 -60.59 16.81
C ASN A 291 12.73 -60.15 15.86
N VAL A 292 13.03 -59.44 14.77
CA VAL A 292 12.05 -58.91 13.80
C VAL A 292 12.46 -59.23 12.37
N VAL A 293 11.81 -60.23 11.76
CA VAL A 293 12.01 -60.60 10.35
C VAL A 293 11.04 -59.80 9.48
N VAL A 294 11.58 -58.89 8.67
CA VAL A 294 10.78 -58.02 7.78
C VAL A 294 10.66 -58.66 6.40
N ASN A 295 9.43 -59.03 6.02
CA ASN A 295 9.11 -59.71 4.75
C ASN A 295 8.56 -58.71 3.71
N ARG A 296 7.44 -59.03 3.04
CA ARG A 296 6.86 -58.25 1.94
C ARG A 296 6.28 -56.90 2.39
N ILE A 297 6.30 -55.91 1.50
CA ILE A 297 5.55 -54.64 1.67
C ILE A 297 4.04 -54.93 1.65
N LEU A 298 3.30 -54.37 2.60
CA LEU A 298 1.83 -54.33 2.64
C LEU A 298 1.28 -53.01 2.12
N GLY A 299 2.00 -51.90 2.32
CA GLY A 299 1.56 -50.58 1.89
C GLY A 299 2.62 -49.48 2.03
N LYS A 300 2.25 -48.27 1.61
CA LYS A 300 3.03 -47.04 1.78
C LYS A 300 2.17 -46.03 2.54
N GLY A 301 2.62 -45.58 3.71
CA GLY A 301 2.00 -44.51 4.48
C GLY A 301 2.82 -43.22 4.38
N ALA A 302 2.41 -42.18 5.14
CA ALA A 302 3.11 -40.90 5.16
C ALA A 302 4.60 -41.06 5.53
N PHE A 303 4.87 -41.58 6.73
CA PHE A 303 6.22 -41.71 7.29
C PHE A 303 7.15 -42.70 6.56
N GLY A 304 6.61 -43.62 5.75
CA GLY A 304 7.39 -44.67 5.09
C GLY A 304 6.56 -45.89 4.68
N LYS A 305 7.20 -47.06 4.62
CA LYS A 305 6.57 -48.31 4.19
C LYS A 305 5.98 -49.06 5.40
N VAL A 306 4.92 -49.82 5.16
CA VAL A 306 4.43 -50.86 6.08
C VAL A 306 4.76 -52.21 5.46
N TYR A 307 5.41 -53.08 6.22
CA TYR A 307 5.75 -54.44 5.82
C TYR A 307 4.97 -55.44 6.67
N GLY A 308 4.76 -56.64 6.12
CA GLY A 308 4.40 -57.82 6.90
C GLY A 308 5.69 -58.49 7.32
N GLY A 309 5.69 -59.09 8.49
CA GLY A 309 6.87 -59.76 9.04
C GLY A 309 6.47 -60.71 10.15
N ASP A 310 7.48 -61.28 10.78
CA ASP A 310 7.33 -62.14 11.95
C ASP A 310 8.24 -61.59 13.05
N ALA A 311 7.75 -61.56 14.28
CA ALA A 311 8.53 -61.06 15.41
C ALA A 311 8.40 -61.95 16.65
N LEU A 312 9.52 -62.15 17.34
CA LEU A 312 9.60 -62.89 18.59
C LEU A 312 9.31 -61.93 19.76
N ILE A 313 8.04 -61.83 20.15
CA ILE A 313 7.55 -60.87 21.13
C ILE A 313 7.08 -61.61 22.39
N GLY A 314 7.99 -61.80 23.33
CA GLY A 314 7.73 -62.53 24.57
C GLY A 314 7.77 -64.06 24.42
N PRO A 315 7.22 -64.81 25.38
CA PRO A 315 7.39 -66.26 25.46
C PRO A 315 6.48 -67.06 24.50
N GLU A 316 5.54 -66.41 23.81
CA GLU A 316 4.58 -67.08 22.91
C GLU A 316 5.17 -67.43 21.53
N GLY A 317 6.43 -67.04 21.27
CA GLY A 317 7.17 -67.40 20.06
C GLY A 317 7.05 -66.39 18.92
N TRP A 318 7.40 -66.82 17.71
CA TRP A 318 7.31 -66.01 16.50
C TRP A 318 5.85 -65.74 16.14
N THR A 319 5.46 -64.48 16.17
CA THR A 319 4.10 -64.00 15.87
C THR A 319 4.11 -63.17 14.58
N ALA A 320 3.12 -63.35 13.71
CA ALA A 320 2.96 -62.52 12.52
C ALA A 320 2.60 -61.07 12.89
N VAL A 321 3.36 -60.11 12.35
CA VAL A 321 3.26 -58.67 12.67
C VAL A 321 3.19 -57.78 11.43
N ALA A 322 2.70 -56.55 11.63
CA ALA A 322 2.84 -55.44 10.70
C ALA A 322 3.92 -54.46 11.23
N VAL A 323 4.94 -54.18 10.43
CA VAL A 323 6.07 -53.31 10.78
C VAL A 323 5.96 -52.00 9.99
N LYS A 324 5.58 -50.90 10.65
CA LYS A 324 5.59 -49.54 10.09
C LYS A 324 7.01 -48.99 10.24
N THR A 325 7.62 -48.52 9.16
CA THR A 325 9.03 -48.05 9.16
C THR A 325 9.12 -46.56 8.87
N LEU A 326 9.97 -45.84 9.58
CA LEU A 326 10.36 -44.48 9.21
C LEU A 326 11.36 -44.51 8.04
N ARG A 327 11.37 -43.47 7.19
CA ARG A 327 12.40 -43.27 6.15
C ARG A 327 13.70 -42.76 6.79
N THR A 328 14.85 -43.19 6.28
CA THR A 328 16.19 -42.74 6.75
C THR A 328 16.40 -41.22 6.63
N GLU A 329 15.74 -40.58 5.66
CA GLU A 329 15.79 -39.14 5.38
C GLU A 329 14.60 -38.36 5.98
N ALA A 330 13.84 -38.96 6.91
CA ALA A 330 12.67 -38.32 7.51
C ALA A 330 13.05 -37.08 8.35
N SER A 331 12.21 -36.05 8.32
CA SER A 331 12.45 -34.84 9.10
C SER A 331 12.28 -35.08 10.60
N THR A 332 12.75 -34.12 11.42
CA THR A 332 12.51 -34.15 12.87
C THR A 332 11.03 -34.00 13.24
N GLU A 333 10.19 -33.45 12.36
CA GLU A 333 8.73 -33.40 12.55
C GLU A 333 8.10 -34.77 12.24
N ASP A 334 8.48 -35.41 11.13
CA ASP A 334 8.04 -36.78 10.77
C ASP A 334 8.41 -37.81 11.86
N ARG A 335 9.65 -37.72 12.37
CA ARG A 335 10.16 -38.61 13.43
C ARG A 335 9.39 -38.42 14.74
N LEU A 336 8.97 -37.19 15.06
CA LEU A 336 8.17 -36.91 16.25
C LEU A 336 6.71 -37.38 16.11
N ASP A 337 6.07 -37.18 14.96
CA ASP A 337 4.70 -37.66 14.78
C ASP A 337 4.62 -39.20 14.64
N PHE A 338 5.62 -39.86 14.04
CA PHE A 338 5.76 -41.32 14.07
C PHE A 338 5.86 -41.88 15.50
N LEU A 339 6.70 -41.28 16.36
CA LEU A 339 6.84 -41.69 17.75
C LEU A 339 5.60 -41.34 18.58
N SER A 340 4.93 -40.22 18.27
CA SER A 340 3.66 -39.81 18.87
C SER A 340 2.54 -40.81 18.58
N GLU A 341 2.48 -41.37 17.37
CA GLU A 341 1.51 -42.41 16.99
C GLU A 341 1.75 -43.68 17.82
N ALA A 342 2.98 -44.20 17.83
CA ALA A 342 3.35 -45.38 18.61
C ALA A 342 3.06 -45.18 20.11
N GLN A 343 3.33 -43.98 20.64
CA GLN A 343 3.04 -43.65 22.03
C GLN A 343 1.55 -43.63 22.35
N ALA A 344 0.69 -43.12 21.45
CA ALA A 344 -0.75 -43.16 21.64
C ALA A 344 -1.25 -44.63 21.69
N MET A 345 -0.77 -45.48 20.78
CA MET A 345 -1.19 -46.88 20.70
C MET A 345 -0.91 -47.71 21.97
N LYS A 346 0.16 -47.40 22.72
CA LYS A 346 0.45 -48.07 24.02
C LYS A 346 -0.68 -47.96 25.04
N LEU A 347 -1.42 -46.85 25.01
CA LEU A 347 -2.47 -46.54 25.98
C LEU A 347 -3.77 -47.30 25.67
N PHE A 348 -3.84 -47.95 24.50
CA PHE A 348 -5.03 -48.64 24.01
C PHE A 348 -4.88 -50.16 24.11
N ASN A 349 -5.76 -50.77 24.88
CA ASN A 349 -5.91 -52.21 24.98
C ASN A 349 -7.40 -52.56 24.84
N HIS A 350 -7.86 -52.74 23.60
CA HIS A 350 -9.25 -53.06 23.29
C HIS A 350 -9.35 -53.87 22.01
N LYS A 351 -10.27 -54.85 21.96
CA LYS A 351 -10.40 -55.80 20.85
C LYS A 351 -10.70 -55.18 19.47
N ASN A 352 -11.19 -53.94 19.43
CA ASN A 352 -11.48 -53.19 18.20
C ASN A 352 -10.51 -52.01 17.96
N ILE A 353 -9.32 -52.04 18.57
CA ILE A 353 -8.21 -51.12 18.32
C ILE A 353 -7.00 -51.95 17.92
N VAL A 354 -6.26 -51.51 16.90
CA VAL A 354 -5.02 -52.17 16.46
C VAL A 354 -3.98 -52.06 17.58
N LYS A 355 -3.52 -53.20 18.08
CA LYS A 355 -2.58 -53.28 19.21
C LYS A 355 -1.13 -53.05 18.74
N LEU A 356 -0.43 -52.12 19.40
CA LEU A 356 1.04 -52.06 19.36
C LEU A 356 1.60 -53.27 20.12
N LEU A 357 2.60 -53.93 19.55
CA LEU A 357 3.28 -55.08 20.15
C LEU A 357 4.72 -54.73 20.60
N GLY A 358 5.37 -53.79 19.91
CA GLY A 358 6.70 -53.30 20.26
C GLY A 358 7.19 -52.18 19.33
N VAL A 359 8.41 -51.72 19.54
CA VAL A 359 9.14 -50.75 18.72
C VAL A 359 10.60 -51.16 18.57
N CYS A 360 11.29 -50.65 17.56
CA CYS A 360 12.75 -50.70 17.47
C CYS A 360 13.25 -49.28 17.23
N LEU A 361 13.86 -48.68 18.26
CA LEU A 361 14.32 -47.29 18.28
C LEU A 361 15.85 -47.18 18.30
N GLN A 362 16.55 -48.21 18.79
CA GLN A 362 18.01 -48.18 18.97
C GLN A 362 18.82 -48.12 17.66
N SER A 363 18.23 -48.49 16.52
CA SER A 363 18.91 -48.44 15.21
C SER A 363 17.95 -48.13 14.06
N GLU A 364 18.39 -47.30 13.12
CA GLU A 364 17.64 -47.00 11.90
C GLU A 364 17.57 -48.20 10.93
N PRO A 365 16.58 -48.30 10.03
CA PRO A 365 15.32 -47.54 10.04
C PRO A 365 14.48 -47.88 11.29
N ILE A 366 13.93 -46.87 11.97
CA ILE A 366 13.07 -47.04 13.15
C ILE A 366 11.80 -47.83 12.80
N TYR A 367 11.39 -48.74 13.68
CA TYR A 367 10.21 -49.59 13.54
C TYR A 367 9.15 -49.35 14.63
N SER A 368 7.87 -49.43 14.22
CA SER A 368 6.72 -49.65 15.10
C SER A 368 6.06 -50.97 14.70
N ILE A 369 5.97 -51.91 15.66
CA ILE A 369 5.53 -53.28 15.45
C ILE A 369 4.10 -53.42 15.99
N MET A 370 3.19 -53.86 15.14
CA MET A 370 1.76 -53.96 15.42
C MET A 370 1.25 -55.36 15.09
N GLU A 371 0.06 -55.72 15.58
CA GLU A 371 -0.59 -56.98 15.19
C GLU A 371 -0.87 -57.05 13.67
N PHE A 372 -0.71 -58.23 13.08
CA PHE A 372 -0.91 -58.41 11.63
C PHE A 372 -2.40 -58.54 11.26
N MET A 373 -2.88 -57.59 10.46
CA MET A 373 -4.27 -57.54 10.00
C MET A 373 -4.38 -58.15 8.59
N LEU A 374 -4.58 -59.48 8.55
CA LEU A 374 -4.49 -60.33 7.35
C LEU A 374 -5.19 -59.78 6.10
N TYR A 375 -6.32 -59.10 6.26
CA TYR A 375 -7.16 -58.67 5.15
C TYR A 375 -7.01 -57.18 4.76
N GLY A 376 -6.04 -56.48 5.34
CA GLY A 376 -5.78 -55.06 5.04
C GLY A 376 -6.85 -54.14 5.61
N ASP A 377 -7.11 -53.02 4.92
CA ASP A 377 -8.11 -52.03 5.31
C ASP A 377 -9.53 -52.40 4.87
N LEU A 378 -10.53 -51.90 5.61
CA LEU A 378 -11.93 -52.22 5.42
C LEU A 378 -12.46 -51.68 4.08
N LYS A 379 -11.92 -50.57 3.56
CA LYS A 379 -12.35 -50.02 2.27
C LYS A 379 -11.93 -50.94 1.12
N THR A 380 -10.67 -51.34 1.06
CA THR A 380 -10.16 -52.30 0.07
C THR A 380 -10.85 -53.67 0.22
N PHE A 381 -11.05 -54.13 1.46
CA PHE A 381 -11.75 -55.38 1.78
C PHE A 381 -13.19 -55.42 1.25
N LEU A 382 -13.93 -54.32 1.39
CA LEU A 382 -15.29 -54.16 0.87
C LEU A 382 -15.32 -54.03 -0.65
N LEU A 383 -14.48 -53.18 -1.24
CA LEU A 383 -14.39 -53.00 -2.69
C LEU A 383 -14.14 -54.32 -3.42
N ALA A 384 -13.24 -55.15 -2.90
CA ALA A 384 -12.95 -56.50 -3.42
C ALA A 384 -14.14 -57.47 -3.37
N ARG A 385 -15.19 -57.17 -2.60
CA ARG A 385 -16.41 -58.00 -2.42
C ARG A 385 -17.65 -57.44 -3.11
N ARG A 386 -17.57 -56.24 -3.69
CA ARG A 386 -18.73 -55.52 -4.24
C ARG A 386 -19.49 -56.33 -5.31
N HIS A 387 -18.79 -57.11 -6.13
CA HIS A 387 -19.39 -57.95 -7.17
C HIS A 387 -20.27 -59.08 -6.60
N MET A 388 -19.89 -59.64 -5.46
CA MET A 388 -20.54 -60.81 -4.84
C MET A 388 -21.98 -60.51 -4.35
N VAL A 389 -22.31 -59.23 -4.16
CA VAL A 389 -23.61 -58.76 -3.63
C VAL A 389 -24.79 -59.20 -4.49
N ASN A 390 -24.58 -59.38 -5.80
CA ASN A 390 -25.63 -59.78 -6.74
C ASN A 390 -25.69 -61.31 -6.99
N GLU A 391 -24.80 -62.08 -6.36
CA GLU A 391 -24.73 -63.54 -6.49
C GLU A 391 -25.60 -64.25 -5.43
N LYS A 392 -25.76 -65.57 -5.52
CA LYS A 392 -26.54 -66.33 -4.53
C LYS A 392 -25.81 -66.38 -3.18
N ILE A 393 -26.24 -65.52 -2.28
CA ILE A 393 -25.63 -65.27 -0.97
C ILE A 393 -25.77 -66.48 -0.04
N ASN A 394 -24.64 -67.02 0.43
CA ASN A 394 -24.59 -67.91 1.61
C ASN A 394 -24.61 -67.09 2.90
N ASP A 395 -25.30 -67.56 3.93
CA ASP A 395 -25.58 -66.84 5.19
C ASP A 395 -24.35 -66.41 6.01
N ASP A 396 -23.18 -67.02 5.78
CA ASP A 396 -21.92 -66.63 6.46
C ASP A 396 -21.01 -65.71 5.63
N SER A 397 -21.44 -65.31 4.44
CA SER A 397 -20.63 -64.46 3.55
C SER A 397 -20.41 -63.05 4.11
N ASP A 398 -19.20 -62.51 3.87
CA ASP A 398 -18.74 -61.18 4.30
C ASP A 398 -19.66 -60.02 3.84
N ILE A 399 -20.52 -60.26 2.85
CA ILE A 399 -21.46 -59.30 2.26
C ILE A 399 -22.82 -59.23 2.95
N THR A 400 -23.15 -60.17 3.84
CA THR A 400 -24.49 -60.23 4.44
C THR A 400 -24.81 -58.99 5.28
N PRO A 401 -26.09 -58.56 5.35
CA PRO A 401 -26.55 -57.50 6.27
C PRO A 401 -26.06 -57.68 7.72
N LYS A 402 -25.93 -58.93 8.16
CA LYS A 402 -25.41 -59.33 9.47
C LYS A 402 -23.90 -59.05 9.60
N ARG A 403 -23.08 -59.48 8.64
CA ARG A 403 -21.62 -59.23 8.64
C ARG A 403 -21.30 -57.73 8.51
N LEU A 404 -21.96 -57.01 7.61
CA LEU A 404 -21.84 -55.55 7.49
C LEU A 404 -22.18 -54.83 8.81
N THR A 405 -23.27 -55.25 9.46
CA THR A 405 -23.66 -54.71 10.78
C THR A 405 -22.62 -55.03 11.87
N MET A 406 -21.99 -56.21 11.84
CA MET A 406 -20.90 -56.56 12.76
C MET A 406 -19.66 -55.66 12.55
N TYR A 407 -19.27 -55.38 11.30
CA TYR A 407 -18.16 -54.48 11.00
C TYR A 407 -18.40 -53.07 11.55
N ALA A 408 -19.59 -52.51 11.33
CA ALA A 408 -20.00 -51.22 11.88
C ALA A 408 -20.04 -51.22 13.42
N LEU A 409 -20.55 -52.29 14.04
CA LEU A 409 -20.59 -52.45 15.50
C LEU A 409 -19.19 -52.53 16.12
N ASP A 410 -18.24 -53.15 15.44
CA ASP A 410 -16.85 -53.25 15.88
C ASP A 410 -16.13 -51.90 15.80
N VAL A 411 -16.29 -51.12 14.71
CA VAL A 411 -15.79 -49.73 14.67
C VAL A 411 -16.45 -48.87 15.75
N ALA A 412 -17.76 -48.99 15.96
CA ALA A 412 -18.47 -48.24 17.01
C ALA A 412 -17.94 -48.57 18.42
N ARG A 413 -17.61 -49.84 18.70
CA ARG A 413 -16.98 -50.27 19.96
C ARG A 413 -15.57 -49.69 20.11
N GLY A 414 -14.78 -49.68 19.04
CA GLY A 414 -13.46 -49.02 19.02
C GLY A 414 -13.57 -47.54 19.37
N LEU A 415 -14.50 -46.82 18.74
CA LEU A 415 -14.71 -45.40 18.99
C LEU A 415 -15.26 -45.11 20.39
N ALA A 416 -16.17 -45.96 20.91
CA ALA A 416 -16.65 -45.85 22.29
C ALA A 416 -15.53 -46.02 23.31
N TYR A 417 -14.59 -46.95 23.06
CA TYR A 417 -13.40 -47.10 23.88
C TYR A 417 -12.46 -45.88 23.80
N LEU A 418 -12.18 -45.33 22.61
CA LEU A 418 -11.35 -44.13 22.48
C LEU A 418 -11.97 -42.92 23.19
N ALA A 419 -13.29 -42.73 23.09
CA ALA A 419 -14.01 -41.70 23.83
C ALA A 419 -13.91 -41.91 25.36
N GLN A 420 -13.99 -43.15 25.84
CA GLN A 420 -13.77 -43.49 27.26
C GLN A 420 -12.33 -43.19 27.71
N GLN A 421 -11.33 -43.49 26.87
CA GLN A 421 -9.92 -43.13 27.11
C GLN A 421 -9.64 -41.63 26.92
N LYS A 422 -10.66 -40.81 26.61
CA LYS A 422 -10.55 -39.36 26.41
C LYS A 422 -9.62 -38.98 25.26
N TYR A 423 -9.68 -39.75 24.18
CA TYR A 423 -9.00 -39.49 22.90
C TYR A 423 -10.01 -39.17 21.80
N VAL A 424 -9.54 -38.41 20.80
CA VAL A 424 -10.23 -38.13 19.55
C VAL A 424 -9.33 -38.58 18.41
N HIS A 425 -9.86 -39.39 17.48
CA HIS A 425 -9.10 -39.99 16.37
C HIS A 425 -8.89 -39.02 15.21
N ARG A 426 -9.86 -38.15 14.92
CA ARG A 426 -9.84 -37.08 13.91
C ARG A 426 -9.84 -37.52 12.45
N ASP A 427 -9.41 -38.75 12.16
CA ASP A 427 -9.55 -39.38 10.84
C ASP A 427 -10.17 -40.79 10.95
N ILE A 428 -11.47 -40.85 11.21
CA ILE A 428 -12.26 -42.09 11.18
C ILE A 428 -12.78 -42.29 9.75
N ALA A 429 -12.28 -43.33 9.08
CA ALA A 429 -12.63 -43.72 7.72
C ALA A 429 -12.41 -45.23 7.52
N CYS A 430 -13.07 -45.85 6.54
CA CYS A 430 -12.87 -47.29 6.27
C CYS A 430 -11.43 -47.64 5.89
N ARG A 431 -10.68 -46.72 5.27
CA ARG A 431 -9.24 -46.89 4.98
C ARG A 431 -8.34 -46.97 6.23
N ASN A 432 -8.80 -46.45 7.37
CA ASN A 432 -8.08 -46.46 8.66
C ASN A 432 -8.63 -47.53 9.61
N CYS A 433 -9.61 -48.33 9.16
CA CYS A 433 -10.12 -49.49 9.88
C CYS A 433 -9.54 -50.75 9.24
N LEU A 434 -8.85 -51.59 10.00
CA LEU A 434 -8.22 -52.82 9.50
C LEU A 434 -9.03 -54.07 9.86
N VAL A 435 -8.92 -55.13 9.04
CA VAL A 435 -9.70 -56.38 9.19
C VAL A 435 -8.80 -57.57 9.56
N SER A 436 -9.06 -58.19 10.72
CA SER A 436 -8.28 -59.33 11.23
C SER A 436 -8.62 -60.63 10.52
N SER A 437 -7.79 -61.67 10.68
CA SER A 437 -8.05 -63.01 10.11
C SER A 437 -9.41 -63.59 10.55
N GLN A 438 -9.84 -63.31 11.78
CA GLN A 438 -11.14 -63.71 12.35
C GLN A 438 -12.31 -62.77 11.96
N ARG A 439 -12.13 -61.88 10.97
CA ARG A 439 -13.12 -60.88 10.52
C ARG A 439 -13.55 -59.84 11.58
N VAL A 440 -12.71 -59.61 12.59
CA VAL A 440 -12.90 -58.51 13.56
C VAL A 440 -12.33 -57.24 12.98
N VAL A 441 -13.08 -56.14 13.03
CA VAL A 441 -12.61 -54.82 12.59
C VAL A 441 -11.94 -54.08 13.75
N LYS A 442 -10.83 -53.41 13.47
CA LYS A 442 -10.07 -52.61 14.43
C LYS A 442 -9.70 -51.24 13.86
N ILE A 443 -9.80 -50.18 14.66
CA ILE A 443 -9.34 -48.84 14.27
C ILE A 443 -7.81 -48.77 14.39
N GLY A 444 -7.15 -48.19 13.38
CA GLY A 444 -5.70 -47.97 13.31
C GLY A 444 -5.33 -46.63 12.64
N ASP A 445 -4.03 -46.47 12.38
CA ASP A 445 -3.37 -45.23 11.90
C ASP A 445 -3.66 -43.99 12.77
N PHE A 446 -3.10 -44.01 13.99
CA PHE A 446 -3.33 -43.01 15.03
C PHE A 446 -2.58 -41.68 14.80
N GLY A 447 -2.00 -41.44 13.63
CA GLY A 447 -1.14 -40.27 13.34
C GLY A 447 -1.82 -38.90 13.55
N MET A 448 -3.15 -38.84 13.47
CA MET A 448 -3.92 -37.62 13.77
C MET A 448 -4.54 -37.60 15.19
N ALA A 449 -4.50 -38.71 15.93
CA ALA A 449 -5.19 -38.86 17.20
C ALA A 449 -4.50 -38.10 18.35
N ARG A 450 -5.28 -37.48 19.25
CA ARG A 450 -4.76 -36.72 20.40
C ARG A 450 -5.68 -36.82 21.65
N PRO A 451 -5.15 -36.61 22.88
CA PRO A 451 -5.96 -36.51 24.09
C PRO A 451 -6.85 -35.26 24.08
N THR A 452 -7.98 -35.31 24.79
CA THR A 452 -8.94 -34.18 24.88
C THR A 452 -8.55 -33.11 25.90
N TYR A 453 -7.75 -33.43 26.92
CA TYR A 453 -7.69 -32.65 28.19
C TYR A 453 -6.54 -31.64 28.34
N GLU A 454 -5.77 -31.31 27.30
CA GLU A 454 -4.73 -30.26 27.44
C GLU A 454 -5.30 -28.83 27.52
N SER A 455 -6.52 -28.61 27.02
CA SER A 455 -7.47 -27.52 27.35
C SER A 455 -8.73 -27.72 26.51
N ASP A 456 -9.92 -27.39 27.04
CA ASP A 456 -11.23 -27.90 26.56
C ASP A 456 -11.61 -27.62 25.10
N TYR A 457 -10.86 -26.79 24.37
CA TYR A 457 -11.07 -26.56 22.93
C TYR A 457 -9.75 -26.55 22.14
N TYR A 458 -9.36 -27.73 21.62
CA TYR A 458 -8.29 -27.81 20.64
C TYR A 458 -8.73 -27.14 19.31
N ARG A 459 -8.01 -26.10 18.89
CA ARG A 459 -8.12 -25.49 17.56
C ARG A 459 -6.93 -25.89 16.69
N PHE A 460 -7.21 -26.45 15.52
CA PHE A 460 -6.19 -26.84 14.53
C PHE A 460 -5.34 -25.63 14.09
N ASN A 461 -4.01 -25.79 14.07
CA ASN A 461 -3.08 -24.65 13.92
C ASN A 461 -1.71 -25.02 13.29
N ARG A 462 -1.68 -26.06 12.44
CA ARG A 462 -0.57 -26.37 11.52
C ARG A 462 -1.17 -26.69 10.15
N LYS A 463 -0.52 -26.28 9.05
CA LYS A 463 -0.95 -26.66 7.70
C LYS A 463 -0.60 -28.15 7.50
N GLY A 464 -1.59 -28.94 7.07
CA GLY A 464 -1.45 -30.37 6.77
C GLY A 464 -2.67 -30.84 5.99
N MET A 465 -2.55 -31.95 5.26
CA MET A 465 -3.67 -32.51 4.50
C MET A 465 -4.79 -32.95 5.45
N LEU A 466 -6.04 -32.58 5.13
CA LEU A 466 -7.21 -32.86 5.96
C LEU A 466 -8.20 -33.78 5.23
N PRO A 467 -8.82 -34.75 5.92
CA PRO A 467 -9.74 -35.72 5.31
C PRO A 467 -11.14 -35.11 5.11
N VAL A 468 -11.26 -34.02 4.35
CA VAL A 468 -12.44 -33.13 4.33
C VAL A 468 -13.80 -33.84 4.12
N ARG A 469 -13.81 -34.95 3.37
CA ARG A 469 -15.01 -35.79 3.10
C ARG A 469 -15.53 -36.60 4.31
N TRP A 470 -14.74 -36.72 5.38
CA TRP A 470 -15.13 -37.37 6.64
C TRP A 470 -15.31 -36.38 7.80
N MET A 471 -14.91 -35.12 7.61
CA MET A 471 -14.89 -34.12 8.70
C MET A 471 -16.27 -33.52 8.98
N ALA A 472 -16.51 -33.21 10.26
CA ALA A 472 -17.70 -32.53 10.75
C ALA A 472 -17.66 -31.01 10.46
N PRO A 473 -18.82 -30.32 10.36
CA PRO A 473 -18.87 -28.88 10.08
C PRO A 473 -18.10 -28.05 11.12
N GLU A 474 -18.16 -28.38 12.41
CA GLU A 474 -17.39 -27.66 13.44
C GLU A 474 -15.87 -27.90 13.34
N ALA A 475 -15.45 -29.05 12.79
CA ALA A 475 -14.05 -29.33 12.54
C ALA A 475 -13.52 -28.55 11.31
N LEU A 476 -14.37 -28.33 10.30
CA LEU A 476 -14.04 -27.55 9.09
C LEU A 476 -14.14 -26.03 9.31
N VAL A 477 -15.10 -25.55 10.10
CA VAL A 477 -15.34 -24.12 10.37
C VAL A 477 -14.48 -23.58 11.52
N LEU A 478 -14.39 -24.33 12.64
CA LEU A 478 -13.77 -23.85 13.88
C LEU A 478 -12.43 -24.55 14.19
N GLY A 479 -12.02 -25.52 13.38
CA GLY A 479 -10.85 -26.37 13.66
C GLY A 479 -11.01 -27.25 14.91
N MET A 480 -12.27 -27.47 15.35
CA MET A 480 -12.61 -28.15 16.60
C MET A 480 -12.85 -29.65 16.40
N PHE A 481 -12.03 -30.47 17.05
CA PHE A 481 -12.14 -31.93 17.02
C PHE A 481 -12.58 -32.45 18.38
N THR A 482 -13.63 -33.29 18.41
CA THR A 482 -14.27 -33.84 19.62
C THR A 482 -14.75 -35.27 19.37
N PRO A 483 -15.15 -36.05 20.40
CA PRO A 483 -15.82 -37.34 20.17
C PRO A 483 -17.10 -37.21 19.32
N ALA A 484 -17.77 -36.06 19.33
CA ALA A 484 -18.93 -35.79 18.46
C ALA A 484 -18.55 -35.52 16.99
N SER A 485 -17.33 -35.07 16.70
CA SER A 485 -16.83 -34.97 15.30
C SER A 485 -16.40 -36.35 14.77
N ASP A 486 -15.84 -37.22 15.62
CA ASP A 486 -15.58 -38.61 15.24
C ASP A 486 -16.89 -39.41 15.01
N VAL A 487 -17.99 -39.07 15.69
CA VAL A 487 -19.33 -39.64 15.42
C VAL A 487 -19.88 -39.22 14.05
N TRP A 488 -19.65 -37.97 13.61
CA TRP A 488 -19.99 -37.55 12.25
C TRP A 488 -19.22 -38.38 11.20
N ALA A 489 -17.91 -38.55 11.43
CA ALA A 489 -17.04 -39.37 10.59
C ALA A 489 -17.44 -40.86 10.62
N PHE A 490 -17.91 -41.38 11.76
CA PHE A 490 -18.51 -42.71 11.85
C PHE A 490 -19.80 -42.84 11.02
N GLY A 491 -20.61 -41.78 10.91
CA GLY A 491 -21.72 -41.73 9.95
C GLY A 491 -21.24 -41.91 8.51
N VAL A 492 -20.10 -41.30 8.14
CA VAL A 492 -19.48 -41.51 6.81
C VAL A 492 -18.91 -42.93 6.66
N VAL A 493 -18.39 -43.55 7.73
CA VAL A 493 -18.02 -44.98 7.72
C VAL A 493 -19.23 -45.88 7.51
N LEU A 494 -20.39 -45.60 8.13
CA LEU A 494 -21.62 -46.34 7.85
C LEU A 494 -22.02 -46.26 6.37
N PHE A 495 -21.90 -45.07 5.76
CA PHE A 495 -22.10 -44.87 4.32
C PHE A 495 -21.08 -45.66 3.48
N GLU A 496 -19.79 -45.62 3.81
CA GLU A 496 -18.75 -46.41 3.11
C GLU A 496 -19.00 -47.92 3.22
N ILE A 497 -19.54 -48.43 4.34
CA ILE A 497 -19.84 -49.86 4.50
C ILE A 497 -21.02 -50.28 3.61
N ILE A 498 -22.16 -49.55 3.62
CA ILE A 498 -23.32 -49.93 2.81
C ILE A 498 -23.11 -49.71 1.30
N THR A 499 -22.29 -48.73 0.91
CA THR A 499 -21.92 -48.47 -0.49
C THR A 499 -20.67 -49.22 -0.95
N PHE A 500 -20.15 -50.17 -0.16
CA PHE A 500 -18.99 -51.00 -0.49
C PHE A 500 -17.77 -50.18 -0.94
N GLY A 501 -17.45 -49.11 -0.21
CA GLY A 501 -16.26 -48.28 -0.41
C GLY A 501 -16.39 -47.15 -1.45
N SER A 502 -17.59 -46.82 -1.94
CA SER A 502 -17.79 -45.64 -2.80
C SER A 502 -17.28 -44.35 -2.14
N LEU A 503 -16.88 -43.37 -2.97
CA LEU A 503 -16.32 -42.10 -2.49
C LEU A 503 -17.43 -41.20 -1.91
N PRO A 504 -17.33 -40.72 -0.65
CA PRO A 504 -18.30 -39.78 -0.12
C PRO A 504 -18.30 -38.45 -0.90
N TYR A 505 -19.49 -37.88 -1.11
CA TYR A 505 -19.72 -36.68 -1.93
C TYR A 505 -19.18 -36.82 -3.36
N GLN A 506 -19.54 -37.92 -4.02
CA GLN A 506 -19.21 -38.20 -5.41
C GLN A 506 -19.72 -37.08 -6.34
N GLY A 507 -18.94 -36.72 -7.36
CA GLY A 507 -19.23 -35.59 -8.26
C GLY A 507 -18.78 -34.22 -7.75
N LEU A 508 -18.46 -34.05 -6.46
CA LEU A 508 -17.90 -32.82 -5.91
C LEU A 508 -16.36 -32.91 -5.75
N THR A 509 -15.65 -31.82 -6.02
CA THR A 509 -14.22 -31.65 -5.69
C THR A 509 -14.01 -31.45 -4.18
N ASN A 510 -12.77 -31.57 -3.68
CA ASN A 510 -12.49 -31.41 -2.24
C ASN A 510 -12.86 -30.00 -1.73
N ASN A 511 -12.63 -28.95 -2.54
CA ASN A 511 -13.02 -27.57 -2.21
C ASN A 511 -14.54 -27.38 -2.25
N GLN A 512 -15.26 -28.03 -3.16
CA GLN A 512 -16.73 -28.02 -3.17
C GLN A 512 -17.31 -28.75 -1.95
N VAL A 513 -16.75 -29.89 -1.55
CA VAL A 513 -17.16 -30.60 -0.32
C VAL A 513 -16.92 -29.75 0.92
N LEU A 514 -15.79 -29.04 0.98
CA LEU A 514 -15.46 -28.13 2.08
C LEU A 514 -16.57 -27.09 2.29
N GLU A 515 -16.98 -26.36 1.25
CA GLU A 515 -18.04 -25.34 1.36
C GLU A 515 -19.44 -25.96 1.55
N TYR A 516 -19.73 -27.09 0.91
CA TYR A 516 -20.99 -27.81 1.06
C TYR A 516 -21.23 -28.26 2.51
N VAL A 517 -20.21 -28.83 3.17
CA VAL A 517 -20.31 -29.24 4.57
C VAL A 517 -20.21 -28.03 5.52
N LYS A 518 -19.51 -26.94 5.18
CA LYS A 518 -19.56 -25.67 5.95
C LYS A 518 -20.95 -25.03 6.00
N ALA A 519 -21.73 -25.12 4.92
CA ALA A 519 -23.17 -24.78 4.92
C ALA A 519 -24.01 -25.71 5.83
N GLY A 520 -23.39 -26.76 6.38
CA GLY A 520 -24.00 -27.77 7.22
C GLY A 520 -24.82 -28.78 6.43
N ASN A 521 -24.60 -28.92 5.13
CA ASN A 521 -25.15 -30.04 4.37
C ASN A 521 -24.37 -31.32 4.72
N CYS A 522 -24.92 -32.47 4.38
CA CYS A 522 -24.34 -33.79 4.67
C CYS A 522 -24.59 -34.74 3.48
N LEU A 523 -24.16 -36.00 3.59
CA LEU A 523 -24.43 -36.99 2.55
C LEU A 523 -25.93 -37.32 2.49
N ASP A 524 -26.46 -37.47 1.28
CA ASP A 524 -27.75 -38.10 1.08
C ASP A 524 -27.71 -39.57 1.52
N VAL A 525 -28.78 -40.04 2.16
CA VAL A 525 -28.88 -41.43 2.59
C VAL A 525 -29.24 -42.31 1.38
N PRO A 526 -28.50 -43.41 1.12
CA PRO A 526 -28.82 -44.37 0.06
C PRO A 526 -30.27 -44.88 0.12
N ALA A 527 -30.95 -44.95 -1.04
CA ALA A 527 -32.35 -45.37 -1.13
C ALA A 527 -32.60 -46.81 -0.64
N GLY A 528 -31.59 -47.70 -0.73
CA GLY A 528 -31.63 -49.06 -0.17
C GLY A 528 -31.39 -49.16 1.35
N ALA A 529 -31.21 -48.05 2.06
CA ALA A 529 -31.00 -48.04 3.50
C ALA A 529 -32.32 -48.26 4.26
N LYS A 530 -32.27 -49.08 5.32
CA LYS A 530 -33.43 -49.28 6.20
C LYS A 530 -33.75 -48.00 7.00
N PRO A 531 -35.03 -47.70 7.33
CA PRO A 531 -35.39 -46.49 8.08
C PRO A 531 -34.68 -46.34 9.44
N GLN A 532 -34.31 -47.45 10.10
CA GLN A 532 -33.51 -47.43 11.32
C GLN A 532 -32.07 -46.96 11.07
N LEU A 533 -31.49 -47.32 9.91
CA LEU A 533 -30.17 -46.85 9.50
C LEU A 533 -30.21 -45.39 9.04
N GLU A 534 -31.22 -45.00 8.27
CA GLU A 534 -31.48 -43.62 7.87
C GLU A 534 -31.56 -42.69 9.10
N GLY A 535 -32.33 -43.09 10.13
CA GLY A 535 -32.43 -42.36 11.39
C GLY A 535 -31.10 -42.28 12.16
N LEU A 536 -30.29 -43.34 12.15
CA LEU A 536 -28.95 -43.34 12.74
C LEU A 536 -27.99 -42.41 11.99
N LEU A 537 -27.98 -42.45 10.65
CA LEU A 537 -27.15 -41.59 9.79
C LEU A 537 -27.49 -40.11 10.00
N LYS A 538 -28.78 -39.76 9.91
CA LYS A 538 -29.28 -38.40 10.18
C LYS A 538 -29.00 -37.91 11.61
N SER A 539 -28.92 -38.82 12.58
CA SER A 539 -28.49 -38.48 13.95
C SER A 539 -26.98 -38.25 14.05
N CYS A 540 -26.16 -39.02 13.35
CA CYS A 540 -24.71 -38.82 13.31
C CYS A 540 -24.33 -37.52 12.59
N TRP A 541 -25.07 -37.14 11.54
CA TRP A 541 -24.87 -35.92 10.78
C TRP A 541 -25.68 -34.71 11.27
N ASN A 542 -26.06 -34.67 12.55
CA ASN A 542 -26.76 -33.52 13.11
C ASN A 542 -25.83 -32.28 13.12
N LYS A 543 -26.33 -31.11 12.68
CA LYS A 543 -25.58 -29.84 12.74
C LYS A 543 -25.22 -29.47 14.20
N ASP A 544 -26.08 -29.80 15.16
CA ASP A 544 -25.84 -29.60 16.59
C ASP A 544 -25.04 -30.78 17.17
N THR A 545 -23.81 -30.52 17.61
CA THR A 545 -22.91 -31.52 18.20
C THR A 545 -23.48 -32.19 19.45
N LYS A 546 -24.37 -31.52 20.19
CA LYS A 546 -25.02 -32.06 21.40
C LYS A 546 -26.19 -33.00 21.09
N LYS A 547 -26.68 -33.00 19.84
CA LYS A 547 -27.77 -33.88 19.37
C LYS A 547 -27.27 -35.12 18.63
N ARG A 548 -25.95 -35.24 18.42
CA ARG A 548 -25.34 -36.48 17.91
C ARG A 548 -25.27 -37.52 19.04
N PRO A 549 -25.63 -38.79 18.80
CA PRO A 549 -25.55 -39.83 19.82
C PRO A 549 -24.09 -40.11 20.18
N THR A 550 -23.82 -40.44 21.44
CA THR A 550 -22.48 -40.89 21.84
C THR A 550 -22.17 -42.25 21.22
N ALA A 551 -20.88 -42.55 21.00
CA ALA A 551 -20.47 -43.86 20.47
C ALA A 551 -20.98 -45.03 21.34
N SER A 552 -21.12 -44.84 22.66
CA SER A 552 -21.71 -45.83 23.57
C SER A 552 -23.21 -46.07 23.33
N GLU A 553 -23.96 -45.06 22.88
CA GLU A 553 -25.37 -45.19 22.49
C GLU A 553 -25.49 -45.81 21.09
N ILE A 554 -24.62 -45.45 20.16
CA ILE A 554 -24.51 -46.09 18.84
C ILE A 554 -24.24 -47.59 18.99
N VAL A 555 -23.32 -48.01 19.86
CA VAL A 555 -23.05 -49.44 20.14
C VAL A 555 -24.31 -50.16 20.65
N LYS A 556 -25.07 -49.54 21.57
CA LYS A 556 -26.34 -50.11 22.07
C LYS A 556 -27.40 -50.20 20.96
N TYR A 557 -27.50 -49.17 20.11
CA TYR A 557 -28.47 -49.09 19.02
C TYR A 557 -28.19 -50.14 17.93
N ILE A 558 -26.95 -50.23 17.45
CA ILE A 558 -26.55 -51.22 16.44
C ILE A 558 -26.67 -52.65 17.00
N ALA A 559 -26.30 -52.88 18.26
CA ALA A 559 -26.47 -54.19 18.89
C ALA A 559 -27.95 -54.64 19.01
N LYS A 560 -28.90 -53.71 19.11
CA LYS A 560 -30.35 -54.00 19.11
C LYS A 560 -30.87 -54.42 17.73
N TYR A 561 -30.22 -54.01 16.65
CA TYR A 561 -30.65 -54.26 15.27
C TYR A 561 -29.52 -54.96 14.46
N PRO A 562 -29.23 -56.26 14.70
CA PRO A 562 -28.04 -56.96 14.19
C PRO A 562 -27.99 -57.21 12.67
N SER A 563 -28.92 -56.64 11.90
CA SER A 563 -28.95 -56.66 10.43
C SER A 563 -29.41 -55.31 9.84
N ILE A 564 -29.10 -54.21 10.54
CA ILE A 564 -29.52 -52.84 10.20
C ILE A 564 -28.83 -52.29 8.94
N LEU A 565 -27.61 -52.70 8.64
CA LEU A 565 -26.93 -52.34 7.38
C LEU A 565 -27.35 -53.27 6.25
N THR A 566 -27.64 -52.72 5.08
CA THR A 566 -27.93 -53.44 3.83
C THR A 566 -27.02 -52.92 2.70
N PRO A 567 -26.58 -53.78 1.76
CA PRO A 567 -25.90 -53.32 0.56
C PRO A 567 -26.73 -52.30 -0.23
N CYS A 568 -26.10 -51.22 -0.68
CA CYS A 568 -26.69 -50.14 -1.47
C CYS A 568 -25.76 -49.81 -2.63
N LEU A 569 -25.92 -50.48 -3.78
CA LEU A 569 -24.95 -50.44 -4.88
C LEU A 569 -25.18 -49.34 -5.93
N ASP A 570 -26.22 -48.52 -5.76
CA ASP A 570 -26.68 -47.52 -6.73
C ASP A 570 -25.67 -46.37 -6.99
N PHE A 571 -24.61 -46.30 -6.18
CA PHE A 571 -23.53 -45.31 -6.26
C PHE A 571 -22.38 -45.82 -7.12
N PRO A 572 -22.07 -45.24 -8.29
CA PRO A 572 -21.01 -45.74 -9.17
C PRO A 572 -19.64 -45.80 -8.48
N ILE A 573 -18.76 -46.67 -8.95
CA ILE A 573 -17.41 -46.80 -8.37
C ILE A 573 -16.65 -45.49 -8.60
N GLY A 574 -16.19 -44.86 -7.52
CA GLY A 574 -15.61 -43.52 -7.55
C GLY A 574 -14.16 -43.49 -8.04
N SER A 575 -13.95 -43.47 -9.35
CA SER A 575 -12.71 -43.01 -9.98
C SER A 575 -12.90 -41.56 -10.48
N VAL A 576 -12.22 -40.61 -9.86
CA VAL A 576 -12.15 -39.21 -10.32
C VAL A 576 -10.68 -38.79 -10.31
N GLU A 577 -9.98 -39.18 -11.38
CA GLU A 577 -8.80 -38.44 -11.82
C GLU A 577 -9.31 -37.21 -12.58
N MET A 578 -9.17 -36.03 -11.98
CA MET A 578 -9.28 -34.75 -12.68
C MET A 578 -7.86 -34.33 -13.04
N THR A 579 -7.67 -33.86 -14.27
CA THR A 579 -6.36 -33.59 -14.87
C THR A 579 -5.50 -32.60 -14.07
N GLU A 580 -4.19 -32.80 -14.08
CA GLU A 580 -3.22 -31.87 -13.50
C GLU A 580 -3.25 -30.53 -14.23
N SER A 581 -3.89 -29.52 -13.64
CA SER A 581 -3.79 -28.13 -14.09
C SER A 581 -3.96 -27.16 -12.92
N GLU A 582 -2.86 -26.46 -12.61
CA GLU A 582 -2.73 -25.35 -11.67
C GLU A 582 -2.85 -25.67 -10.16
N SER A 583 -2.18 -24.85 -9.35
CA SER A 583 -1.79 -25.20 -7.98
C SER A 583 -2.78 -24.72 -6.93
N ASP A 584 -3.42 -25.69 -6.24
CA ASP A 584 -4.34 -25.50 -5.12
C ASP A 584 -3.64 -24.91 -3.86
N GLN A 585 -3.23 -23.65 -3.91
CA GLN A 585 -2.95 -22.86 -2.71
C GLN A 585 -4.27 -22.34 -2.15
N LEU A 586 -4.75 -22.98 -1.08
CA LEU A 586 -6.03 -22.68 -0.44
C LEU A 586 -6.05 -21.24 0.14
N GLU A 587 -6.59 -20.29 -0.62
CA GLU A 587 -6.85 -18.93 -0.12
C GLU A 587 -7.89 -18.92 1.00
N LEU A 588 -7.74 -17.97 1.92
CA LEU A 588 -8.57 -17.84 3.12
C LEU A 588 -9.43 -16.57 3.02
N LEU A 589 -10.72 -16.70 3.34
CA LEU A 589 -11.70 -15.63 3.25
C LEU A 589 -11.28 -14.34 3.99
N PRO A 590 -11.62 -13.16 3.45
CA PRO A 590 -11.14 -11.87 3.95
C PRO A 590 -11.79 -11.45 5.27
N LYS A 591 -11.14 -10.50 5.95
CA LYS A 591 -11.68 -9.79 7.13
C LYS A 591 -12.49 -8.55 6.70
N PRO A 592 -13.40 -8.03 7.55
CA PRO A 592 -14.43 -7.09 7.14
C PRO A 592 -13.88 -5.73 6.68
N ARG A 593 -14.60 -5.13 5.73
CA ARG A 593 -14.31 -3.81 5.12
C ARG A 593 -14.65 -2.65 6.07
N HIS A 594 -13.92 -1.56 5.91
CA HIS A 594 -14.50 -0.22 5.95
C HIS A 594 -14.12 0.54 4.67
N SER A 595 -15.15 1.06 3.99
CA SER A 595 -15.24 2.31 3.20
C SER A 595 -13.95 3.14 2.99
N LEU A 596 -13.64 3.69 1.80
CA LEU A 596 -14.53 4.33 0.81
C LEU A 596 -14.13 4.16 -0.68
N GLN A 597 -15.01 4.72 -1.54
CA GLN A 597 -14.92 5.17 -2.94
C GLN A 597 -13.60 5.91 -3.34
N GLN A 598 -13.27 6.18 -4.61
CA GLN A 598 -13.84 5.90 -5.96
C GLN A 598 -12.76 6.10 -7.05
N ILE A 599 -12.99 5.60 -8.27
CA ILE A 599 -12.81 6.26 -9.60
C ILE A 599 -12.85 5.20 -10.73
N ASN A 600 -13.32 5.58 -11.91
CA ASN A 600 -13.43 4.74 -13.11
C ASN A 600 -12.20 4.96 -14.04
N ASP A 601 -12.01 4.12 -15.07
CA ASP A 601 -12.32 4.54 -16.45
C ASP A 601 -12.17 3.42 -17.50
N ASP A 602 -12.91 3.63 -18.57
CA ASP A 602 -13.20 2.85 -19.79
C ASP A 602 -12.10 1.96 -20.42
N ALA A 603 -12.56 0.85 -21.02
CA ALA A 603 -12.65 0.73 -22.49
C ALA A 603 -13.53 -0.46 -22.94
N CYS A 604 -14.19 -0.32 -24.10
CA CYS A 604 -15.20 -1.27 -24.63
C CYS A 604 -14.74 -2.00 -25.91
N LYS A 605 -15.27 -3.21 -26.17
CA LYS A 605 -15.54 -3.71 -27.53
C LYS A 605 -16.67 -4.75 -27.57
N SER A 606 -17.21 -4.94 -28.78
CA SER A 606 -18.51 -5.55 -29.11
C SER A 606 -18.52 -7.11 -29.04
N THR A 607 -19.61 -7.87 -29.30
CA THR A 607 -20.66 -7.71 -30.34
C THR A 607 -21.87 -8.65 -30.13
N THR A 608 -23.10 -8.21 -30.47
CA THR A 608 -24.31 -8.98 -30.96
C THR A 608 -24.74 -10.30 -30.26
N THR A 609 -26.01 -10.58 -29.89
CA THR A 609 -27.35 -9.94 -30.08
C THR A 609 -28.30 -10.47 -28.95
N ASP A 610 -29.66 -10.50 -28.90
CA ASP A 610 -30.77 -10.34 -29.87
C ASP A 610 -32.11 -9.94 -29.16
N LYS A 611 -33.22 -9.85 -29.94
CA LYS A 611 -34.67 -10.09 -29.66
C LYS A 611 -35.12 -10.52 -28.23
N ILE A 612 -36.30 -10.16 -27.68
CA ILE A 612 -37.59 -9.73 -28.29
C ILE A 612 -38.58 -9.10 -27.24
N SER A 613 -39.39 -8.09 -27.62
CA SER A 613 -40.68 -7.62 -27.00
C SER A 613 -40.76 -7.22 -25.49
N SER A 614 -41.75 -6.46 -24.99
CA SER A 614 -42.57 -5.32 -25.46
C SER A 614 -43.47 -4.84 -24.28
N VAL A 615 -43.91 -3.57 -24.24
CA VAL A 615 -45.23 -3.05 -23.75
C VAL A 615 -45.20 -1.53 -23.46
N ILE A 616 -46.06 -0.81 -24.20
CA ILE A 616 -46.91 0.38 -23.89
C ILE A 616 -46.38 1.52 -22.97
N CYS A 617 -46.63 2.76 -23.40
CA CYS A 617 -46.28 4.02 -22.72
C CYS A 617 -47.49 4.72 -22.05
N ASP A 618 -47.22 5.49 -20.99
CA ASP A 618 -47.95 6.70 -20.57
C ASP A 618 -47.10 7.44 -19.49
N GLY A 619 -46.96 8.77 -19.42
CA GLY A 619 -47.31 9.82 -20.40
C GLY A 619 -47.14 11.25 -19.85
N LYS A 620 -46.55 12.16 -20.65
CA LYS A 620 -46.43 13.64 -20.46
C LYS A 620 -45.46 14.10 -19.33
N THR A 621 -44.87 15.31 -19.33
CA THR A 621 -45.09 16.59 -20.05
C THR A 621 -43.77 17.32 -20.43
N ASN A 622 -43.84 18.27 -21.40
CA ASN A 622 -42.94 19.41 -21.67
C ASN A 622 -41.65 19.19 -22.51
N ASP A 623 -41.79 19.07 -23.83
CA ASP A 623 -41.53 20.11 -24.86
C ASP A 623 -40.54 21.29 -24.57
N PRO A 624 -39.91 21.89 -25.62
CA PRO A 624 -39.22 21.23 -26.75
C PRO A 624 -37.98 22.02 -27.31
N VAL A 625 -37.37 21.47 -28.39
CA VAL A 625 -36.45 22.12 -29.37
C VAL A 625 -35.08 22.64 -28.92
N CYS A 626 -34.03 22.00 -29.44
CA CYS A 626 -32.84 22.68 -29.98
C CYS A 626 -32.80 22.42 -31.50
N ILE A 627 -32.21 23.33 -32.28
CA ILE A 627 -32.08 23.22 -33.75
C ILE A 627 -30.61 22.95 -34.10
N GLU A 628 -30.40 22.00 -35.02
CA GLU A 628 -29.09 21.64 -35.56
C GLU A 628 -28.55 22.72 -36.53
N MET A 629 -27.23 22.80 -36.68
CA MET A 629 -26.61 22.90 -38.01
C MET A 629 -25.12 22.55 -37.97
N ASP A 630 -24.77 21.43 -38.61
CA ASP A 630 -23.42 21.18 -39.11
C ASP A 630 -23.11 22.13 -40.28
N GLN A 631 -21.84 22.53 -40.45
CA GLN A 631 -21.03 22.08 -41.60
C GLN A 631 -19.59 22.64 -41.60
N ASN A 632 -18.67 21.82 -42.12
CA ASN A 632 -17.31 22.22 -42.47
C ASN A 632 -17.28 23.03 -43.79
N SER A 633 -16.42 24.06 -43.89
CA SER A 633 -15.29 24.09 -44.85
C SER A 633 -14.67 25.48 -45.05
N ASN A 634 -13.35 25.63 -44.86
CA ASN A 634 -12.38 25.71 -45.97
C ASN A 634 -10.93 25.85 -45.48
N LYS A 635 -9.96 25.86 -46.41
CA LYS A 635 -8.53 25.64 -46.15
C LYS A 635 -7.66 26.92 -46.20
N SER A 636 -6.53 26.82 -45.50
CA SER A 636 -5.18 27.33 -45.87
C SER A 636 -4.94 28.84 -46.06
N GLY A 637 -3.92 29.34 -45.35
CA GLY A 637 -3.21 30.59 -45.67
C GLY A 637 -2.13 30.89 -44.62
N ASN A 638 -0.87 31.01 -45.04
CA ASN A 638 0.21 31.44 -44.12
C ASN A 638 0.15 32.96 -43.91
N GLY A 639 0.23 33.40 -42.66
CA GLY A 639 0.40 34.82 -42.31
C GLY A 639 0.98 34.93 -40.90
N ALA A 640 2.24 35.39 -40.80
CA ALA A 640 2.86 35.69 -39.50
C ALA A 640 2.63 37.18 -39.20
N GLU A 641 1.68 37.49 -38.32
CA GLU A 641 1.44 38.87 -37.90
C GLU A 641 2.13 39.23 -36.59
N LEU A 642 2.59 40.48 -36.54
CA LEU A 642 3.43 41.05 -35.51
C LEU A 642 2.54 41.64 -34.40
N TYR A 643 2.45 40.97 -33.25
CA TYR A 643 1.72 41.53 -32.10
C TYR A 643 2.43 42.75 -31.52
N ASN A 644 1.95 43.93 -31.92
CA ASN A 644 2.29 45.22 -31.31
C ASN A 644 1.77 45.28 -29.87
N THR A 645 2.60 44.88 -28.91
CA THR A 645 2.31 45.11 -27.49
C THR A 645 2.74 46.52 -27.10
N ILE A 646 1.79 47.48 -27.13
CA ILE A 646 2.01 48.83 -26.61
C ILE A 646 2.16 48.74 -25.09
N LEU A 647 3.39 48.87 -24.58
CA LEU A 647 3.63 49.03 -23.15
C LEU A 647 3.08 50.40 -22.69
N PRO A 648 2.40 50.47 -21.52
CA PRO A 648 1.98 51.74 -20.96
C PRO A 648 3.20 52.55 -20.49
N THR A 649 3.57 53.59 -21.24
CA THR A 649 4.50 54.63 -20.80
C THR A 649 3.81 55.60 -19.87
N THR A 650 4.54 56.16 -18.91
CA THR A 650 4.10 57.34 -18.17
C THR A 650 4.02 58.57 -19.10
N PRO A 651 3.35 59.68 -18.72
CA PRO A 651 3.22 60.88 -19.56
C PRO A 651 4.57 61.53 -19.94
N ASP A 652 5.60 61.29 -19.14
CA ASP A 652 7.00 61.73 -19.31
C ASP A 652 7.89 60.70 -20.05
N GLY A 653 7.35 59.53 -20.41
CA GLY A 653 7.97 58.59 -21.35
C GLY A 653 8.98 57.58 -20.79
N TYR A 654 9.20 57.52 -19.47
CA TYR A 654 10.22 56.65 -18.85
C TYR A 654 9.61 55.49 -18.04
N SER A 655 9.90 54.25 -18.46
CA SER A 655 9.49 53.05 -17.70
C SER A 655 10.49 52.72 -16.58
N ILE A 656 10.32 53.34 -15.41
CA ILE A 656 11.20 53.18 -14.23
C ILE A 656 11.23 51.72 -13.73
N MET A 657 10.16 50.94 -13.96
CA MET A 657 9.99 49.56 -13.45
C MET A 657 10.46 48.44 -14.40
N SER A 658 10.76 48.74 -15.67
CA SER A 658 11.09 47.71 -16.67
C SER A 658 12.18 46.70 -16.26
N PRO A 659 13.29 47.09 -15.57
CA PRO A 659 14.33 46.15 -15.17
C PRO A 659 13.96 45.19 -14.02
N LEU A 660 12.87 45.46 -13.28
CA LEU A 660 12.48 44.65 -12.10
C LEU A 660 11.47 43.55 -12.46
N ILE A 661 10.66 43.75 -13.50
CA ILE A 661 9.58 42.82 -13.89
C ILE A 661 10.09 41.66 -14.75
N SER A 662 11.20 41.84 -15.47
CA SER A 662 11.73 40.84 -16.41
C SER A 662 12.33 39.58 -15.76
N HIS A 663 12.51 39.56 -14.43
CA HIS A 663 13.09 38.42 -13.72
C HIS A 663 12.08 37.48 -13.02
N SER A 664 10.79 37.83 -12.92
CA SER A 664 9.78 37.02 -12.21
C SER A 664 8.85 36.17 -13.08
N ILE A 665 8.94 36.28 -14.41
CA ILE A 665 7.94 35.67 -15.34
C ILE A 665 8.28 34.21 -15.72
N ASN A 666 9.51 33.73 -15.46
CA ASN A 666 9.97 32.38 -15.83
C ASN A 666 9.89 31.34 -14.70
N HIS A 667 8.86 31.39 -13.85
CA HIS A 667 8.35 30.25 -13.08
C HIS A 667 6.85 30.49 -12.76
N VAL A 668 6.14 29.44 -12.31
CA VAL A 668 4.68 29.42 -12.06
C VAL A 668 3.80 29.51 -13.32
N TYR A 669 3.77 28.41 -14.09
CA TYR A 669 2.57 28.00 -14.82
C TYR A 669 2.49 26.47 -14.93
N GLN A 670 2.02 25.82 -13.87
CA GLN A 670 1.40 24.50 -13.95
C GLN A 670 0.23 24.47 -12.97
N GLN A 671 -0.99 24.54 -13.52
CA GLN A 671 -2.24 24.53 -12.76
C GLN A 671 -2.75 23.09 -12.61
N THR A 672 -3.20 22.73 -11.41
CA THR A 672 -4.02 21.53 -11.16
C THR A 672 -5.50 21.94 -11.07
N PRO A 673 -6.37 21.50 -12.00
CA PRO A 673 -7.82 21.66 -11.88
C PRO A 673 -8.46 20.37 -11.33
N PHE A 674 -8.87 20.44 -10.06
CA PHE A 674 -9.42 19.36 -9.21
C PHE A 674 -8.43 18.24 -8.80
#